data_AF-A0A3M7NGV6-F1
#
_entry.id   AF-A0A3M7NGV6-F1
#
_cell.length_a   1.000
_cell.length_b   1.000
_cell.length_c   1.000
_cell.angle_alpha   90.00
_cell.angle_beta   90.00
_cell.angle_gamma   90.00
#
_symmetry.space_group_name_H-M   'P 1'
#
loop_
_entity.id
_entity.type
_entity.pdbx_description
1 polymer ?
#
loop_
_entity_poly.entity_id
_entity_poly.type
_entity_poly.pdbx_seq_one_letter_code
_entity_poly.pdbx_strand_id
1 'polypeptide(L)'
;MASSPPRAGALNPSGRKHKVTVIGSGNWGSTIAKVVAENTAAHPDLFERDVQMWVYEEQVQLKKDSKHYKKGDGLSNGPQKLTTIINTFHENVKYLPGIALPHNIIANPDVADAVHDSTILIFNLPHQFIKNVCKRITGHIMPFARGISCIKGIDVQETSVHLFSETIGHDLGIYCGALSGANIASEVAQEKWSETTIAYDPPAIDSHPSTESDHVDPARLVHTDVHGQPYKVELKPLPADYPAINQETVRKLFHRRYFHVSVVSDVASVSLGGALKNVVAVAAGWVDGLGWGDNAKAAIMRIGLLEMVSFGKRFFSKTVSAQTFTEESAGVADLITTCNGGRHNRCAAMSIREGKPIGEIEARELNGQKLQGTLTAYEIHTFLKSHGIENDYPLFTAVYDILEGKAKAEDLPAILEPDSNGNTNSKSGLARRRLSRPTSSQQESILIPAPALASSRYNRQLLIPHIGLSGQQRLSQSSVLIVGLGGLGSPAALYLASAGIGKLGFVDGDRVEESNLHRQIVHAEGRVGLSKVSSAMAGCKGLNSTIEYEAFEEHLHSKRALQIIEGYDVVLDCTDNPATRYLISDACVVLGKTLVSGAAQVVEGQMMTLVYPYAAGSETMMTRAPCYRCIFPRPPPPEMVRGCSEIGILGPVVGALGTLMATEAIKVIAQGVDGGYGRGRKPTMLLYNAWSADAKNMFRTIGLRGRRSDCVACGDEGVLREKGVEKLSRQSIEDGRIDYVAFCGGPPEDVKLLTSEQRMSASEFIKMMESEEGTGAAAPTRNALVVDVREETEFEMGTKVKGSVNIPISKILRDEAKSFKDAMRLQEEEDDNCNANADADHNSRRGRQRQQVYFICQRGNDSQIAAQKLIDLDQRNGNLPLPSNHGGPYTGDLTYYAPGLGACGVTSSSSEDIVAVSHTLFDAAQSGTDPNANPLCGKKIRAKRYKEGVGERSVDLTVVDRCVGCKATDIDVTTSAFDRLADLDLGRVTVSWSWLD
;
A
#
# COMPACT_ATOMS: atom_id res chain seq x y z
N MET A 1 7.23 19.21 -38.69
CA MET A 1 8.12 18.03 -38.60
C MET A 1 8.52 17.89 -37.14
N ALA A 2 8.29 16.83 -36.39
CA ALA A 2 7.76 15.51 -36.70
C ALA A 2 6.64 15.15 -35.70
N SER A 3 5.53 14.65 -36.24
CA SER A 3 4.38 14.11 -35.51
C SER A 3 4.69 12.69 -35.03
N SER A 4 4.63 12.46 -33.72
CA SER A 4 4.56 11.12 -33.17
C SER A 4 3.22 10.48 -33.56
N PRO A 5 3.18 9.21 -33.99
CA PRO A 5 1.93 8.57 -34.37
C PRO A 5 1.08 8.29 -33.11
N PRO A 6 -0.25 8.41 -33.19
CA PRO A 6 -1.12 8.00 -32.09
C PRO A 6 -1.02 6.48 -31.92
N ARG A 7 -0.77 6.03 -30.69
CA ARG A 7 -0.94 4.61 -30.31
C ARG A 7 -2.37 4.20 -30.63
N ALA A 8 -2.50 3.03 -31.26
CA ALA A 8 -3.76 2.44 -31.69
C ALA A 8 -4.81 2.51 -30.57
N GLY A 9 -5.89 3.25 -30.84
CA GLY A 9 -7.05 3.32 -29.96
C GLY A 9 -7.73 1.95 -29.90
N ALA A 10 -8.11 1.55 -28.68
CA ALA A 10 -9.18 0.58 -28.54
C ALA A 10 -10.40 1.14 -29.27
N LEU A 11 -10.88 0.41 -30.29
CA LEU A 11 -12.12 0.71 -30.99
C LEU A 11 -13.26 0.73 -29.95
N ASN A 12 -13.92 1.88 -29.81
CA ASN A 12 -15.14 1.98 -29.03
C ASN A 12 -16.24 1.17 -29.74
N PRO A 13 -16.85 0.15 -29.13
CA PRO A 13 -17.92 -0.63 -29.78
C PRO A 13 -19.23 0.15 -29.92
N SER A 14 -19.39 1.26 -29.19
CA SER A 14 -20.64 2.03 -29.08
C SER A 14 -20.68 3.21 -30.07
N GLY A 15 -21.69 3.26 -30.94
CA GLY A 15 -21.84 4.32 -31.95
C GLY A 15 -22.45 5.64 -31.45
N ARG A 16 -23.06 5.66 -30.26
CA ARG A 16 -23.72 6.85 -29.67
C ARG A 16 -22.91 7.44 -28.52
N LYS A 17 -23.22 8.69 -28.16
CA LYS A 17 -22.55 9.46 -27.11
C LYS A 17 -23.57 9.98 -26.11
N HIS A 18 -23.15 10.23 -24.89
CA HIS A 18 -24.03 10.77 -23.86
C HIS A 18 -24.28 12.26 -24.04
N LYS A 19 -25.56 12.63 -24.16
CA LYS A 19 -26.01 14.02 -24.07
C LYS A 19 -26.22 14.41 -22.61
N VAL A 20 -25.71 15.58 -22.22
CA VAL A 20 -25.68 16.05 -20.83
C VAL A 20 -26.49 17.33 -20.68
N THR A 21 -27.39 17.37 -19.70
CA THR A 21 -28.17 18.57 -19.35
C THR A 21 -27.94 18.95 -17.89
N VAL A 22 -27.59 20.20 -17.64
CA VAL A 22 -27.61 20.82 -16.31
C VAL A 22 -28.96 21.49 -16.09
N ILE A 23 -29.70 20.99 -15.12
CA ILE A 23 -31.01 21.50 -14.71
C ILE A 23 -30.76 22.51 -13.58
N GLY A 24 -30.57 23.78 -13.96
CA GLY A 24 -30.35 24.90 -13.06
C GLY A 24 -29.26 25.87 -13.53
N SER A 25 -29.49 27.16 -13.32
CA SER A 25 -28.64 28.25 -13.85
C SER A 25 -28.20 29.27 -12.80
N GLY A 26 -28.37 28.96 -11.52
CA GLY A 26 -27.84 29.80 -10.43
C GLY A 26 -26.30 29.85 -10.44
N ASN A 27 -25.71 30.46 -9.42
CA ASN A 27 -24.25 30.59 -9.29
C ASN A 27 -23.55 29.21 -9.45
N TRP A 28 -23.91 28.23 -8.62
CA TRP A 28 -23.35 26.88 -8.72
C TRP A 28 -23.78 26.12 -9.99
N GLY A 29 -24.97 26.40 -10.53
CA GLY A 29 -25.49 25.74 -11.74
C GLY A 29 -24.70 26.14 -12.98
N SER A 30 -24.35 27.42 -13.08
CA SER A 30 -23.49 27.95 -14.14
C SER A 30 -22.05 27.45 -13.99
N THR A 31 -21.54 27.38 -12.75
CA THR A 31 -20.20 26.84 -12.47
C THR A 31 -20.07 25.37 -12.85
N ILE A 32 -21.04 24.52 -12.46
CA ILE A 32 -20.99 23.10 -12.78
C ILE A 32 -21.21 22.86 -14.28
N ALA A 33 -22.05 23.67 -14.93
CA ALA A 33 -22.20 23.64 -16.39
C ALA A 33 -20.88 23.97 -17.11
N LYS A 34 -20.11 24.96 -16.63
CA LYS A 34 -18.75 25.25 -17.13
C LYS A 34 -17.84 24.02 -17.02
N VAL A 35 -17.74 23.41 -15.83
CA VAL A 35 -16.91 22.22 -15.60
C VAL A 35 -17.30 21.07 -16.53
N VAL A 36 -18.60 20.80 -16.63
CA VAL A 36 -19.15 19.73 -17.47
C VAL A 36 -18.88 19.99 -18.94
N ALA A 37 -19.11 21.22 -19.43
CA ALA A 37 -18.89 21.58 -20.83
C ALA A 37 -17.41 21.52 -21.25
N GLU A 38 -16.48 21.85 -20.35
CA GLU A 38 -15.05 21.63 -20.62
C GLU A 38 -14.72 20.14 -20.80
N ASN A 39 -15.32 19.28 -19.99
CA ASN A 39 -15.06 17.85 -20.01
C ASN A 39 -15.78 17.12 -21.16
N THR A 40 -16.99 17.53 -21.53
CA THR A 40 -17.65 16.98 -22.72
C THR A 40 -16.88 17.32 -24.00
N ALA A 41 -16.27 18.51 -24.07
CA ALA A 41 -15.36 18.87 -25.16
C ALA A 41 -14.04 18.08 -25.12
N ALA A 42 -13.52 17.73 -23.94
CA ALA A 42 -12.29 16.97 -23.78
C ALA A 42 -12.44 15.45 -24.01
N HIS A 43 -13.66 14.92 -23.89
CA HIS A 43 -13.98 13.49 -24.01
C HIS A 43 -15.03 13.24 -25.10
N PRO A 44 -14.73 13.56 -26.38
CA PRO A 44 -15.68 13.44 -27.49
C PRO A 44 -15.99 11.98 -27.87
N ASP A 45 -15.28 11.02 -27.30
CA ASP A 45 -15.53 9.58 -27.40
C ASP A 45 -16.70 9.11 -26.51
N LEU A 46 -17.00 9.86 -25.44
CA LEU A 46 -18.03 9.50 -24.45
C LEU A 46 -19.24 10.43 -24.49
N PHE A 47 -19.04 11.73 -24.70
CA PHE A 47 -20.08 12.74 -24.56
C PHE A 47 -20.33 13.49 -25.87
N GLU A 48 -21.57 13.92 -26.07
CA GLU A 48 -21.87 14.98 -27.03
C GLU A 48 -21.21 16.27 -26.58
N ARG A 49 -20.70 17.06 -27.53
CA ARG A 49 -19.96 18.27 -27.22
C ARG A 49 -20.82 19.29 -26.47
N ASP A 50 -22.05 19.50 -26.92
CA ASP A 50 -22.90 20.57 -26.41
C ASP A 50 -23.61 20.14 -25.12
N VAL A 51 -23.62 21.05 -24.14
CA VAL A 51 -24.26 20.86 -22.84
C VAL A 51 -25.46 21.80 -22.75
N GLN A 52 -26.64 21.22 -22.57
CA GLN A 52 -27.84 22.01 -22.31
C GLN A 52 -27.81 22.52 -20.87
N MET A 53 -28.12 23.80 -20.67
CA MET A 53 -28.29 24.39 -19.35
C MET A 53 -29.68 25.00 -19.26
N TRP A 54 -30.56 24.40 -18.46
CA TRP A 54 -31.88 24.97 -18.23
C TRP A 54 -31.77 26.25 -17.39
N VAL A 55 -32.29 27.34 -17.94
CA VAL A 55 -32.33 28.67 -17.32
C VAL A 55 -33.78 29.06 -17.15
N TYR A 56 -34.24 29.26 -15.91
CA TYR A 56 -35.56 29.87 -15.71
C TYR A 56 -35.56 31.28 -16.33
N GLU A 57 -36.43 31.51 -17.32
CA GLU A 57 -36.39 32.72 -18.12
C GLU A 57 -36.74 33.96 -17.29
N GLU A 58 -35.85 34.95 -17.35
CA GLU A 58 -36.00 36.22 -16.65
C GLU A 58 -35.58 37.37 -17.55
N GLN A 59 -36.19 38.52 -17.34
CA GLN A 59 -35.79 39.76 -18.00
C GLN A 59 -34.68 40.43 -17.21
N VAL A 60 -33.51 40.61 -17.83
CA VAL A 60 -32.33 41.23 -17.23
C VAL A 60 -31.86 42.41 -18.07
N GLN A 61 -31.45 43.50 -17.42
CA GLN A 61 -30.87 44.65 -18.09
C GLN A 61 -29.37 44.71 -17.82
N LEU A 62 -28.57 44.83 -18.88
CA LEU A 62 -27.13 45.01 -18.74
C LEU A 62 -26.85 46.33 -18.01
N LYS A 63 -26.11 46.25 -16.91
CA LYS A 63 -25.67 47.43 -16.18
C LYS A 63 -24.66 48.21 -17.03
N LYS A 64 -24.63 49.54 -16.90
CA LYS A 64 -23.76 50.44 -17.70
C LYS A 64 -22.26 50.17 -17.50
N ASP A 65 -21.89 49.61 -16.36
CA ASP A 65 -20.54 49.19 -15.98
C ASP A 65 -20.20 47.76 -16.42
N SER A 66 -21.13 47.02 -17.03
CA SER A 66 -20.85 45.71 -17.63
C SER A 66 -19.94 45.85 -18.85
N LYS A 67 -18.95 44.96 -18.98
CA LYS A 67 -18.08 44.88 -20.17
C LYS A 67 -18.84 44.60 -21.47
N HIS A 68 -20.07 44.06 -21.37
CA HIS A 68 -20.94 43.76 -22.52
C HIS A 68 -21.85 44.94 -22.88
N TYR A 69 -21.93 45.98 -22.06
CA TYR A 69 -22.77 47.14 -22.34
C TYR A 69 -22.16 48.00 -23.44
N LYS A 70 -22.91 48.21 -24.52
CA LYS A 70 -22.55 49.11 -25.62
C LYS A 70 -23.67 50.11 -25.86
N LYS A 71 -23.36 51.40 -25.72
CA LYS A 71 -24.34 52.48 -25.92
C LYS A 71 -24.86 52.44 -27.37
N GLY A 72 -26.16 52.22 -27.53
CA GLY A 72 -26.84 52.13 -28.84
C GLY A 72 -27.02 50.71 -29.38
N ASP A 73 -26.47 49.69 -28.71
CA ASP A 73 -26.69 48.29 -29.09
C ASP A 73 -28.06 47.77 -28.62
N GLY A 74 -28.70 46.93 -29.44
CA GLY A 74 -30.04 46.38 -29.18
C GLY A 74 -30.11 45.54 -27.91
N LEU A 75 -29.05 44.81 -27.59
CA LEU A 75 -28.94 43.99 -26.36
C LEU A 75 -28.63 44.82 -25.10
N SER A 76 -28.19 46.07 -25.26
CA SER A 76 -27.92 47.01 -24.16
C SER A 76 -29.10 47.93 -23.86
N ASN A 77 -30.12 47.93 -24.73
CA ASN A 77 -31.31 48.77 -24.61
C ASN A 77 -32.46 47.97 -23.97
N GLY A 78 -32.85 48.36 -22.75
CA GLY A 78 -33.97 47.76 -22.03
C GLY A 78 -33.72 46.34 -21.50
N PRO A 79 -34.73 45.70 -20.87
CA PRO A 79 -34.64 44.33 -20.39
C PRO A 79 -34.58 43.32 -21.55
N GLN A 80 -33.68 42.34 -21.43
CA GLN A 80 -33.46 41.26 -22.38
C GLN A 80 -33.65 39.89 -21.71
N LYS A 81 -33.99 38.87 -22.49
CA LYS A 81 -34.04 37.49 -22.01
C LYS A 81 -32.66 37.04 -21.54
N LEU A 82 -32.58 36.47 -20.33
CA LEU A 82 -31.33 35.99 -19.76
C LEU A 82 -30.69 34.89 -20.62
N THR A 83 -31.51 34.02 -21.23
CA THR A 83 -31.03 32.97 -22.16
C THR A 83 -30.34 33.57 -23.38
N THR A 84 -30.91 34.60 -23.99
CA THR A 84 -30.31 35.34 -25.12
C THR A 84 -28.96 35.94 -24.73
N ILE A 85 -28.87 36.54 -23.54
CA ILE A 85 -27.63 37.14 -23.04
C ILE A 85 -26.56 36.07 -22.81
N ILE A 86 -26.91 34.96 -22.16
CA ILE A 86 -25.96 33.85 -21.92
C ILE A 86 -25.48 33.25 -23.25
N ASN A 87 -26.37 32.95 -24.19
CA ASN A 87 -25.98 32.36 -25.48
C ASN A 87 -25.19 33.30 -26.38
N THR A 88 -25.36 34.62 -26.22
CA THR A 88 -24.62 35.61 -27.03
C THR A 88 -23.24 35.91 -26.45
N PHE A 89 -23.16 36.15 -25.15
CA PHE A 89 -21.94 36.60 -24.49
C PHE A 89 -21.18 35.49 -23.78
N HIS A 90 -21.76 34.29 -23.69
CA HIS A 90 -21.26 33.16 -22.92
C HIS A 90 -20.89 33.58 -21.49
N GLU A 91 -21.82 34.28 -20.84
CA GLU A 91 -21.68 34.73 -19.46
C GLU A 91 -23.06 34.84 -18.80
N ASN A 92 -23.19 34.27 -17.60
CA ASN A 92 -24.38 34.48 -16.78
C ASN A 92 -24.23 35.76 -15.97
N VAL A 93 -24.53 36.90 -16.61
CA VAL A 93 -24.34 38.25 -16.06
C VAL A 93 -25.09 38.53 -14.76
N LYS A 94 -26.09 37.72 -14.43
CA LYS A 94 -26.89 37.86 -13.20
C LYS A 94 -26.34 37.01 -12.06
N TYR A 95 -26.09 35.72 -12.32
CA TYR A 95 -25.79 34.75 -11.26
C TYR A 95 -24.31 34.38 -11.14
N LEU A 96 -23.52 34.60 -12.18
CA LEU A 96 -22.08 34.35 -12.20
C LEU A 96 -21.35 35.43 -13.03
N PRO A 97 -21.45 36.72 -12.64
CA PRO A 97 -20.89 37.82 -13.41
C PRO A 97 -19.36 37.75 -13.48
N GLY A 98 -18.79 38.15 -14.62
CA GLY A 98 -17.36 38.22 -14.85
C GLY A 98 -16.68 36.90 -15.25
N ILE A 99 -17.39 35.78 -15.23
CA ILE A 99 -16.86 34.46 -15.61
C ILE A 99 -17.29 34.11 -17.04
N ALA A 100 -16.32 33.79 -17.89
CA ALA A 100 -16.59 33.26 -19.22
C ALA A 100 -17.03 31.80 -19.14
N LEU A 101 -18.15 31.50 -19.78
CA LEU A 101 -18.68 30.15 -19.97
C LEU A 101 -18.17 29.57 -21.30
N PRO A 102 -17.94 28.25 -21.40
CA PRO A 102 -17.62 27.60 -22.65
C PRO A 102 -18.70 27.82 -23.73
N HIS A 103 -18.26 27.95 -24.99
CA HIS A 103 -19.16 28.20 -26.14
C HIS A 103 -20.14 27.05 -26.42
N ASN A 104 -19.82 25.85 -25.95
CA ASN A 104 -20.66 24.65 -26.06
C ASN A 104 -21.70 24.52 -24.92
N ILE A 105 -21.93 25.58 -24.14
CA ILE A 105 -23.09 25.67 -23.24
C ILE A 105 -24.25 26.34 -23.97
N ILE A 106 -25.39 25.68 -24.00
CA ILE A 106 -26.62 26.17 -24.61
C ILE A 106 -27.63 26.47 -23.50
N ALA A 107 -27.87 27.75 -23.24
CA ALA A 107 -28.90 28.21 -22.30
C ALA A 107 -30.29 28.05 -22.91
N ASN A 108 -31.15 27.28 -22.24
CA ASN A 108 -32.47 26.92 -22.73
C ASN A 108 -33.56 27.31 -21.71
N PRO A 109 -34.59 28.09 -22.09
CA PRO A 109 -35.65 28.49 -21.17
C PRO A 109 -36.66 27.40 -20.84
N ASP A 110 -36.82 26.41 -21.73
CA ASP A 110 -37.77 25.33 -21.57
C ASP A 110 -37.07 24.10 -21.00
N VAL A 111 -37.52 23.67 -19.81
CA VAL A 111 -36.92 22.54 -19.11
C VAL A 111 -37.21 21.21 -19.80
N ALA A 112 -38.35 21.06 -20.48
CA ALA A 112 -38.71 19.84 -21.20
C ALA A 112 -37.88 19.71 -22.49
N ASP A 113 -37.69 20.82 -23.20
CA ASP A 113 -36.82 20.87 -24.38
C ASP A 113 -35.34 20.65 -24.00
N ALA A 114 -34.88 21.27 -22.90
CA ALA A 114 -33.49 21.15 -22.44
C ALA A 114 -33.07 19.71 -22.09
N VAL A 115 -34.00 18.88 -21.59
CA VAL A 115 -33.72 17.50 -21.19
C VAL A 115 -34.02 16.48 -22.29
N HIS A 116 -34.58 16.92 -23.43
CA HIS A 116 -34.90 16.05 -24.56
C HIS A 116 -33.66 15.28 -25.03
N ASP A 117 -33.78 13.96 -25.21
CA ASP A 117 -32.69 13.03 -25.55
C ASP A 117 -31.51 12.95 -24.57
N SER A 118 -31.55 13.66 -23.45
CA SER A 118 -30.43 13.67 -22.51
C SER A 118 -30.34 12.37 -21.72
N THR A 119 -29.15 11.77 -21.75
CA THR A 119 -28.87 10.52 -21.02
C THR A 119 -28.30 10.77 -19.64
N ILE A 120 -27.72 11.96 -19.39
CA ILE A 120 -27.20 12.36 -18.08
C ILE A 120 -27.83 13.70 -17.68
N LEU A 121 -28.47 13.73 -16.51
CA LEU A 121 -29.16 14.90 -15.95
C LEU A 121 -28.47 15.34 -14.66
N ILE A 122 -28.04 16.59 -14.60
CA ILE A 122 -27.35 17.17 -13.43
C ILE A 122 -28.30 18.16 -12.77
N PHE A 123 -28.81 17.83 -11.58
CA PHE A 123 -29.78 18.64 -10.87
C PHE A 123 -29.08 19.63 -9.95
N ASN A 124 -29.22 20.92 -10.23
CA ASN A 124 -28.67 21.97 -9.39
C ASN A 124 -29.65 23.12 -9.17
N LEU A 125 -30.64 22.86 -8.34
CA LEU A 125 -31.76 23.75 -8.05
C LEU A 125 -31.87 23.99 -6.54
N PRO A 126 -32.41 25.14 -6.11
CA PRO A 126 -32.96 25.26 -4.76
C PRO A 126 -34.01 24.17 -4.53
N HIS A 127 -33.98 23.53 -3.35
CA HIS A 127 -34.73 22.30 -3.08
C HIS A 127 -36.25 22.47 -3.28
N GLN A 128 -36.79 23.67 -3.00
CA GLN A 128 -38.22 23.96 -3.11
C GLN A 128 -38.77 23.79 -4.53
N PHE A 129 -37.91 23.79 -5.55
CA PHE A 129 -38.32 23.70 -6.95
C PHE A 129 -38.24 22.27 -7.51
N ILE A 130 -37.61 21.33 -6.81
CA ILE A 130 -37.34 19.97 -7.32
C ILE A 130 -38.63 19.27 -7.72
N LYS A 131 -39.61 19.18 -6.81
CA LYS A 131 -40.87 18.45 -7.06
C LYS A 131 -41.62 19.01 -8.28
N ASN A 132 -41.64 20.33 -8.44
CA ASN A 132 -42.30 20.97 -9.59
C ASN A 132 -41.53 20.77 -10.89
N VAL A 133 -40.20 20.82 -10.86
CA VAL A 133 -39.37 20.57 -12.04
C VAL A 133 -39.47 19.11 -12.47
N CYS A 134 -39.40 18.16 -11.54
CA CYS A 134 -39.55 16.73 -11.84
C CYS A 134 -40.87 16.47 -12.57
N LYS A 135 -42.00 16.98 -12.04
CA LYS A 135 -43.32 16.88 -12.70
C LYS A 135 -43.35 17.43 -14.13
N ARG A 136 -42.60 18.50 -14.42
CA ARG A 136 -42.56 19.12 -15.76
C ARG A 136 -41.76 18.30 -16.77
N ILE A 137 -40.75 17.55 -16.31
CA ILE A 137 -39.90 16.74 -17.18
C ILE A 137 -40.27 15.26 -17.19
N THR A 138 -41.15 14.81 -16.30
CA THR A 138 -41.74 13.46 -16.37
C THR A 138 -42.32 13.24 -17.78
N GLY A 139 -41.91 12.14 -18.42
CA GLY A 139 -42.32 11.81 -19.79
C GLY A 139 -41.52 12.51 -20.91
N HIS A 140 -40.60 13.42 -20.59
CA HIS A 140 -39.75 14.15 -21.55
C HIS A 140 -38.27 13.75 -21.50
N ILE A 141 -37.88 12.90 -20.53
CA ILE A 141 -36.52 12.39 -20.37
C ILE A 141 -36.35 11.01 -21.01
N MET A 142 -35.11 10.64 -21.34
CA MET A 142 -34.82 9.30 -21.79
C MET A 142 -35.16 8.28 -20.68
N PRO A 143 -35.85 7.17 -20.99
CA PRO A 143 -36.24 6.19 -19.97
C PRO A 143 -35.07 5.51 -19.25
N PHE A 144 -33.87 5.55 -19.83
CA PHE A 144 -32.62 5.03 -19.28
C PHE A 144 -31.66 6.14 -18.84
N ALA A 145 -32.13 7.38 -18.71
CA ALA A 145 -31.30 8.48 -18.23
C ALA A 145 -30.77 8.20 -16.81
N ARG A 146 -29.67 8.86 -16.44
CA ARG A 146 -29.07 8.82 -15.09
C ARG A 146 -28.90 10.23 -14.55
N GLY A 147 -29.14 10.38 -13.25
CA GLY A 147 -29.11 11.65 -12.53
C GLY A 147 -27.88 11.82 -11.65
N ILE A 148 -27.45 13.06 -11.45
CA ILE A 148 -26.56 13.47 -10.35
C ILE A 148 -27.17 14.69 -9.68
N SER A 149 -27.46 14.60 -8.39
CA SER A 149 -27.97 15.73 -7.59
C SER A 149 -26.81 16.52 -6.96
N CYS A 150 -26.67 17.79 -7.32
CA CYS A 150 -25.77 18.74 -6.66
C CYS A 150 -26.44 19.50 -5.51
N ILE A 151 -27.63 19.05 -5.09
CA ILE A 151 -28.47 19.75 -4.13
C ILE A 151 -28.04 19.39 -2.72
N LYS A 152 -27.64 20.41 -1.94
CA LYS A 152 -27.26 20.26 -0.53
C LYS A 152 -28.48 20.41 0.38
N GLY A 153 -28.92 19.32 0.99
CA GLY A 153 -30.08 19.27 1.88
C GLY A 153 -30.70 17.88 1.95
N ILE A 154 -31.69 17.72 2.81
CA ILE A 154 -32.51 16.51 2.97
C ILE A 154 -33.98 16.92 3.10
N ASP A 155 -34.91 16.05 2.70
CA ASP A 155 -36.36 16.23 2.93
C ASP A 155 -36.75 15.43 4.17
N VAL A 156 -37.05 16.12 5.27
CA VAL A 156 -37.39 15.48 6.54
C VAL A 156 -38.90 15.55 6.74
N GLN A 157 -39.52 14.37 6.85
CA GLN A 157 -40.91 14.22 7.27
C GLN A 157 -40.95 13.82 8.75
N GLU A 158 -42.12 13.91 9.39
CA GLU A 158 -42.24 13.62 10.83
C GLU A 158 -41.64 12.26 11.23
N THR A 159 -41.69 11.24 10.38
CA THR A 159 -41.21 9.88 10.69
C THR A 159 -40.08 9.37 9.79
N SER A 160 -39.67 10.13 8.77
CA SER A 160 -38.68 9.66 7.79
C SER A 160 -37.79 10.77 7.25
N VAL A 161 -36.58 10.39 6.84
CA VAL A 161 -35.63 11.29 6.17
C VAL A 161 -35.42 10.77 4.76
N HIS A 162 -35.66 11.62 3.77
CA HIS A 162 -35.49 11.32 2.36
C HIS A 162 -34.36 12.16 1.77
N LEU A 163 -33.55 11.55 0.91
CA LEU A 163 -32.50 12.26 0.18
C LEU A 163 -33.07 12.81 -1.13
N PHE A 164 -32.65 14.01 -1.54
CA PHE A 164 -33.13 14.58 -2.80
C PHE A 164 -32.75 13.74 -4.03
N SER A 165 -31.63 13.02 -3.99
CA SER A 165 -31.26 12.05 -5.02
C SER A 165 -32.33 10.97 -5.19
N GLU A 166 -32.85 10.43 -4.09
CA GLU A 166 -33.92 9.43 -4.13
C GLU A 166 -35.26 10.00 -4.57
N THR A 167 -35.62 11.19 -4.07
CA THR A 167 -36.85 11.87 -4.50
C THR A 167 -36.84 12.11 -6.01
N ILE A 168 -35.72 12.57 -6.56
CA ILE A 168 -35.55 12.75 -8.00
C ILE A 168 -35.67 11.42 -8.74
N GLY A 169 -35.00 10.38 -8.24
CA GLY A 169 -35.03 9.05 -8.86
C GLY A 169 -36.43 8.43 -8.88
N HIS A 170 -37.17 8.58 -7.78
CA HIS A 170 -38.55 8.13 -7.63
C HIS A 170 -39.51 8.88 -8.58
N ASP A 171 -39.46 10.22 -8.58
CA ASP A 171 -40.40 11.04 -9.35
C ASP A 171 -40.18 10.91 -10.87
N LEU A 172 -38.96 10.56 -11.31
CA LEU A 172 -38.58 10.50 -12.71
C LEU A 172 -38.41 9.08 -13.26
N GLY A 173 -38.34 8.07 -12.40
CA GLY A 173 -38.12 6.69 -12.84
C GLY A 173 -36.68 6.38 -13.25
N ILE A 174 -35.68 7.07 -12.65
CA ILE A 174 -34.25 6.94 -13.01
C ILE A 174 -33.36 6.75 -11.79
N TYR A 175 -32.14 6.26 -11.97
CA TYR A 175 -31.14 6.27 -10.89
C TYR A 175 -30.51 7.66 -10.76
N CYS A 176 -30.28 8.12 -9.53
CA CYS A 176 -29.69 9.43 -9.26
C CYS A 176 -28.64 9.36 -8.13
N GLY A 177 -27.41 9.74 -8.45
CA GLY A 177 -26.34 9.91 -7.47
C GLY A 177 -26.36 11.29 -6.79
N ALA A 178 -25.30 11.61 -6.05
CA ALA A 178 -25.16 12.89 -5.35
C ALA A 178 -23.77 13.49 -5.48
N LEU A 179 -23.66 14.82 -5.45
CA LEU A 179 -22.40 15.58 -5.45
C LEU A 179 -22.40 16.53 -4.26
N SER A 180 -21.37 16.43 -3.42
CA SER A 180 -21.12 17.37 -2.33
C SER A 180 -19.61 17.52 -2.07
N GLY A 181 -19.19 18.59 -1.40
CA GLY A 181 -17.78 18.87 -1.17
C GLY A 181 -17.49 20.30 -0.78
N ALA A 182 -16.25 20.56 -0.37
CA ALA A 182 -15.72 21.88 -0.05
C ALA A 182 -15.48 22.71 -1.34
N ASN A 183 -16.56 23.20 -1.95
CA ASN A 183 -16.55 23.71 -3.31
C ASN A 183 -17.34 25.02 -3.50
N ILE A 184 -16.79 26.14 -3.02
CA ILE A 184 -17.43 27.45 -3.17
C ILE A 184 -17.54 27.82 -4.66
N ALA A 185 -18.77 28.06 -5.12
CA ALA A 185 -19.10 28.20 -6.54
C ALA A 185 -18.25 29.22 -7.31
N SER A 186 -18.01 30.39 -6.71
CA SER A 186 -17.20 31.44 -7.33
C SER A 186 -15.73 31.08 -7.43
N GLU A 187 -15.19 30.27 -6.51
CA GLU A 187 -13.79 29.85 -6.53
C GLU A 187 -13.55 28.80 -7.60
N VAL A 188 -14.44 27.81 -7.70
CA VAL A 188 -14.39 26.79 -8.76
C VAL A 188 -14.56 27.44 -10.14
N ALA A 189 -15.45 28.44 -10.25
CA ALA A 189 -15.64 29.19 -11.50
C ALA A 189 -14.39 30.00 -11.91
N GLN A 190 -13.63 30.49 -10.93
CA GLN A 190 -12.33 31.16 -11.12
C GLN A 190 -11.16 30.17 -11.30
N GLU A 191 -11.45 28.87 -11.39
CA GLU A 191 -10.44 27.82 -11.53
C GLU A 191 -9.45 27.77 -10.37
N LYS A 192 -9.88 28.22 -9.18
CA LYS A 192 -9.12 27.97 -7.95
C LYS A 192 -9.26 26.51 -7.58
N TRP A 193 -8.14 25.94 -7.16
CA TRP A 193 -8.08 24.54 -6.79
C TRP A 193 -9.04 24.24 -5.63
N SER A 194 -9.85 23.19 -5.82
CA SER A 194 -10.83 22.70 -4.86
C SER A 194 -11.13 21.23 -5.14
N GLU A 195 -11.84 20.59 -4.21
CA GLU A 195 -12.17 19.17 -4.29
C GLU A 195 -13.65 18.93 -4.03
N THR A 196 -14.19 17.88 -4.64
CA THR A 196 -15.55 17.40 -4.40
C THR A 196 -15.59 15.89 -4.35
N THR A 197 -16.61 15.36 -3.69
CA THR A 197 -16.95 13.94 -3.74
C THR A 197 -18.25 13.77 -4.52
N ILE A 198 -18.28 12.80 -5.43
CA ILE A 198 -19.48 12.39 -6.16
C ILE A 198 -19.79 10.96 -5.73
N ALA A 199 -20.95 10.76 -5.14
CA ALA A 199 -21.46 9.43 -4.89
C ALA A 199 -22.27 8.93 -6.09
N TYR A 200 -21.81 7.84 -6.67
CA TYR A 200 -22.47 7.14 -7.76
C TYR A 200 -22.18 5.64 -7.63
N ASP A 201 -23.20 4.88 -7.23
CA ASP A 201 -23.17 3.42 -7.20
C ASP A 201 -23.85 2.88 -8.46
N PRO A 202 -23.09 2.44 -9.48
CA PRO A 202 -23.68 2.11 -10.78
C PRO A 202 -24.73 1.00 -10.62
N PRO A 203 -25.96 1.20 -11.14
CA PRO A 203 -26.94 0.13 -11.19
C PRO A 203 -26.36 -1.10 -11.89
N ALA A 204 -26.55 -2.30 -11.33
CA ALA A 204 -26.01 -3.54 -11.91
C ALA A 204 -26.46 -3.76 -13.37
N ILE A 205 -27.62 -3.23 -13.73
CA ILE A 205 -28.19 -3.25 -15.09
C ILE A 205 -27.38 -2.44 -16.11
N ASP A 206 -26.52 -1.53 -15.67
CA ASP A 206 -25.63 -0.71 -16.52
C ASP A 206 -24.24 -1.34 -16.73
N SER A 207 -23.99 -2.49 -16.10
CA SER A 207 -22.76 -3.25 -16.29
C SER A 207 -22.92 -4.14 -17.53
N HIS A 208 -22.40 -3.70 -18.68
CA HIS A 208 -22.29 -4.60 -19.82
C HIS A 208 -21.36 -5.77 -19.44
N PRO A 209 -21.76 -7.04 -19.64
CA PRO A 209 -20.89 -8.16 -19.36
C PRO A 209 -19.64 -8.04 -20.24
N SER A 210 -18.50 -7.76 -19.61
CA SER A 210 -17.21 -7.96 -20.25
C SER A 210 -17.10 -9.44 -20.59
N THR A 211 -16.83 -9.75 -21.86
CA THR A 211 -16.45 -11.09 -22.30
C THR A 211 -15.21 -11.53 -21.53
N GLU A 212 -15.44 -12.28 -20.44
CA GLU A 212 -14.70 -13.45 -19.95
C GLU A 212 -14.94 -13.64 -18.43
N SER A 213 -15.66 -14.70 -18.08
CA SER A 213 -15.55 -15.48 -16.83
C SER A 213 -16.21 -15.06 -15.50
N ASP A 214 -17.21 -14.18 -15.45
CA ASP A 214 -17.96 -13.95 -14.20
C ASP A 214 -19.36 -14.59 -14.20
N HIS A 215 -19.56 -15.58 -13.32
CA HIS A 215 -20.90 -16.03 -12.94
C HIS A 215 -21.64 -14.88 -12.23
N VAL A 216 -22.65 -14.30 -12.89
CA VAL A 216 -23.49 -13.25 -12.30
C VAL A 216 -24.44 -13.89 -11.28
N ASP A 217 -24.23 -13.58 -10.01
CA ASP A 217 -25.17 -13.91 -8.93
C ASP A 217 -26.51 -13.19 -9.16
N PRO A 218 -27.65 -13.91 -9.29
CA PRO A 218 -28.96 -13.28 -9.47
C PRO A 218 -29.34 -12.30 -8.34
N ALA A 219 -28.78 -12.45 -7.14
CA ALA A 219 -29.00 -11.54 -6.02
C ALA A 219 -28.32 -10.16 -6.22
N ARG A 220 -27.30 -10.07 -7.10
CA ARG A 220 -26.64 -8.81 -7.47
C ARG A 220 -27.38 -8.00 -8.54
N LEU A 221 -28.44 -8.55 -9.13
CA LEU A 221 -29.25 -7.85 -10.14
C LEU A 221 -30.27 -6.88 -9.54
N VAL A 222 -30.53 -6.95 -8.24
CA VAL A 222 -31.49 -6.07 -7.55
C VAL A 222 -30.76 -4.87 -6.97
N HIS A 223 -30.91 -3.71 -7.60
CA HIS A 223 -30.43 -2.45 -7.04
C HIS A 223 -31.18 -2.13 -5.74
N THR A 224 -30.49 -1.60 -4.73
CA THR A 224 -31.07 -1.23 -3.44
C THR A 224 -31.08 0.27 -3.23
N ASP A 225 -32.10 0.80 -2.55
CA ASP A 225 -32.16 2.18 -2.10
C ASP A 225 -31.18 2.47 -0.94
N VAL A 226 -31.13 3.73 -0.47
CA VAL A 226 -30.21 4.11 0.61
C VAL A 226 -30.59 3.56 1.99
N HIS A 227 -31.75 2.93 2.12
CA HIS A 227 -32.14 2.16 3.29
C HIS A 227 -31.85 0.66 3.13
N GLY A 228 -31.17 0.29 2.04
CA GLY A 228 -30.85 -1.08 1.63
C GLY A 228 -32.09 -1.96 1.47
N GLN A 229 -33.17 -1.38 0.97
CA GLN A 229 -34.37 -2.09 0.50
C GLN A 229 -34.33 -2.20 -1.04
N PRO A 230 -35.02 -3.17 -1.65
CA PRO A 230 -35.12 -3.23 -3.10
C PRO A 230 -35.61 -1.90 -3.67
N TYR A 231 -34.89 -1.37 -4.66
CA TYR A 231 -35.21 -0.09 -5.27
C TYR A 231 -36.62 -0.13 -5.85
N LYS A 232 -37.53 0.72 -5.36
CA LYS A 232 -38.96 0.68 -5.71
C LYS A 232 -39.24 1.07 -7.17
N VAL A 233 -38.26 1.67 -7.84
CA VAL A 233 -38.35 2.12 -9.22
C VAL A 233 -37.74 1.07 -10.14
N GLU A 234 -38.50 0.63 -11.15
CA GLU A 234 -37.98 -0.24 -12.19
C GLU A 234 -37.09 0.55 -13.15
N LEU A 235 -35.76 0.34 -13.06
CA LEU A 235 -34.79 1.02 -13.91
C LEU A 235 -34.74 0.37 -15.30
N LYS A 236 -34.67 1.19 -16.36
CA LYS A 236 -34.43 0.68 -17.71
C LYS A 236 -32.93 0.55 -18.02
N PRO A 237 -32.51 -0.54 -18.68
CA PRO A 237 -31.13 -0.77 -19.07
C PRO A 237 -30.66 0.30 -20.07
N LEU A 238 -29.39 0.67 -19.96
CA LEU A 238 -28.73 1.47 -20.98
C LEU A 238 -28.58 0.65 -22.28
N PRO A 239 -28.95 1.18 -23.46
CA PRO A 239 -28.75 0.46 -24.72
C PRO A 239 -27.27 0.18 -25.01
N ALA A 240 -26.98 -0.98 -25.61
CA ALA A 240 -25.61 -1.45 -25.85
C ALA A 240 -24.78 -0.58 -26.81
N ASP A 241 -25.42 0.33 -27.55
CA ASP A 241 -24.75 1.28 -28.45
C ASP A 241 -24.35 2.60 -27.75
N TYR A 242 -24.57 2.72 -26.44
CA TYR A 242 -24.00 3.78 -25.59
C TYR A 242 -22.83 3.24 -24.74
N PRO A 243 -21.82 4.08 -24.41
CA PRO A 243 -20.81 3.76 -23.40
C PRO A 243 -21.45 3.51 -22.02
N ALA A 244 -20.84 2.69 -21.17
CA ALA A 244 -21.36 2.47 -19.81
C ALA A 244 -21.25 3.75 -18.94
N ILE A 245 -22.29 4.03 -18.14
CA ILE A 245 -22.27 5.09 -17.14
C ILE A 245 -21.83 4.48 -15.81
N ASN A 246 -20.52 4.50 -15.54
CA ASN A 246 -19.92 4.01 -14.31
C ASN A 246 -19.15 5.13 -13.57
N GLN A 247 -18.49 4.80 -12.46
CA GLN A 247 -17.72 5.78 -11.68
C GLN A 247 -16.59 6.45 -12.48
N GLU A 248 -16.00 5.76 -13.47
CA GLU A 248 -14.98 6.34 -14.34
C GLU A 248 -15.60 7.37 -15.31
N THR A 249 -16.74 7.05 -15.92
CA THR A 249 -17.49 7.98 -16.79
C THR A 249 -17.91 9.22 -16.00
N VAL A 250 -18.43 9.05 -14.79
CA VAL A 250 -18.78 10.16 -13.89
C VAL A 250 -17.55 10.97 -13.51
N ARG A 251 -16.42 10.32 -13.18
CA ARG A 251 -15.16 11.03 -12.90
C ARG A 251 -14.73 11.87 -14.10
N LYS A 252 -14.74 11.33 -15.32
CA LYS A 252 -14.38 12.06 -16.54
C LYS A 252 -15.28 13.26 -16.80
N LEU A 253 -16.57 13.17 -16.45
CA LEU A 253 -17.53 14.25 -16.65
C LEU A 253 -17.26 15.46 -15.74
N PHE A 254 -16.78 15.25 -14.51
CA PHE A 254 -16.64 16.33 -13.52
C PHE A 254 -15.18 16.71 -13.19
N HIS A 255 -14.22 15.81 -13.36
CA HIS A 255 -12.85 16.04 -12.89
C HIS A 255 -12.11 17.08 -13.73
N ARG A 256 -11.45 18.05 -13.08
CA ARG A 256 -10.56 19.04 -13.69
C ARG A 256 -9.31 19.20 -12.85
N ARG A 257 -8.25 19.79 -13.42
CA ARG A 257 -7.02 20.12 -12.68
C ARG A 257 -7.27 21.04 -11.48
N TYR A 258 -8.27 21.92 -11.58
CA TYR A 258 -8.67 22.83 -10.51
C TYR A 258 -9.87 22.32 -9.69
N PHE A 259 -10.48 21.20 -10.08
CA PHE A 259 -11.66 20.64 -9.44
C PHE A 259 -11.49 19.12 -9.33
N HIS A 260 -10.78 18.69 -8.29
CA HIS A 260 -10.54 17.28 -8.06
C HIS A 260 -11.82 16.59 -7.62
N VAL A 261 -12.01 15.36 -8.11
CA VAL A 261 -13.24 14.59 -7.90
C VAL A 261 -12.82 13.24 -7.33
N SER A 262 -13.31 12.92 -6.14
CA SER A 262 -13.37 11.55 -5.64
C SER A 262 -14.74 10.97 -5.99
N VAL A 263 -14.79 9.72 -6.46
CA VAL A 263 -16.06 9.04 -6.76
C VAL A 263 -16.21 7.85 -5.80
N VAL A 264 -17.33 7.80 -5.08
CA VAL A 264 -17.65 6.77 -4.08
C VAL A 264 -19.01 6.14 -4.36
N SER A 265 -19.33 4.99 -3.76
CA SER A 265 -20.69 4.40 -3.87
C SER A 265 -21.67 4.95 -2.82
N ASP A 266 -21.19 5.60 -1.76
CA ASP A 266 -22.00 6.00 -0.61
C ASP A 266 -22.79 7.30 -0.85
N VAL A 267 -23.96 7.19 -1.49
CA VAL A 267 -24.87 8.31 -1.77
C VAL A 267 -25.41 8.94 -0.49
N ALA A 268 -25.72 8.11 0.51
CA ALA A 268 -26.30 8.59 1.77
C ALA A 268 -25.36 9.53 2.52
N SER A 269 -24.12 9.13 2.73
CA SER A 269 -23.15 9.96 3.48
C SER A 269 -22.79 11.24 2.74
N VAL A 270 -22.64 11.21 1.41
CA VAL A 270 -22.36 12.42 0.62
C VAL A 270 -23.51 13.43 0.71
N SER A 271 -24.76 12.97 0.62
CA SER A 271 -25.94 13.82 0.77
C SER A 271 -26.09 14.37 2.19
N LEU A 272 -25.97 13.52 3.21
CA LEU A 272 -26.07 13.91 4.62
C LEU A 272 -24.96 14.88 5.02
N GLY A 273 -23.73 14.65 4.57
CA GLY A 273 -22.59 15.54 4.79
C GLY A 273 -22.87 16.96 4.30
N GLY A 274 -23.43 17.09 3.09
CA GLY A 274 -23.81 18.39 2.52
C GLY A 274 -24.94 19.11 3.25
N ALA A 275 -25.84 18.37 3.90
CA ALA A 275 -26.99 18.92 4.62
C ALA A 275 -26.67 19.30 6.06
N LEU A 276 -26.21 18.31 6.86
CA LEU A 276 -26.07 18.41 8.32
C LEU A 276 -24.94 19.37 8.74
N LYS A 277 -23.89 19.51 7.92
CA LYS A 277 -22.80 20.47 8.19
C LYS A 277 -23.30 21.90 8.40
N ASN A 278 -24.42 22.26 7.76
CA ASN A 278 -24.94 23.62 7.82
C ASN A 278 -25.50 23.95 9.21
N VAL A 279 -25.99 22.95 9.95
CA VAL A 279 -26.43 23.08 11.35
C VAL A 279 -25.21 23.34 12.23
N VAL A 280 -24.15 22.55 12.05
CA VAL A 280 -22.88 22.69 12.79
C VAL A 280 -22.22 24.06 12.51
N ALA A 281 -22.32 24.56 11.27
CA ALA A 281 -21.79 25.85 10.89
C ALA A 281 -22.50 27.03 11.58
N VAL A 282 -23.78 26.90 11.93
CA VAL A 282 -24.49 27.90 12.73
C VAL A 282 -23.90 27.95 14.15
N ALA A 283 -23.73 26.80 14.81
CA ALA A 283 -23.10 26.73 16.12
C ALA A 283 -21.66 27.27 16.12
N ALA A 284 -20.86 26.90 15.12
CA ALA A 284 -19.50 27.42 14.96
C ALA A 284 -19.47 28.94 14.77
N GLY A 285 -20.46 29.51 14.08
CA GLY A 285 -20.62 30.95 13.94
C GLY A 285 -20.96 31.65 15.25
N TRP A 286 -21.81 31.08 16.09
CA TRP A 286 -22.04 31.65 17.42
C TRP A 286 -20.77 31.65 18.28
N VAL A 287 -19.97 30.59 18.22
CA VAL A 287 -18.66 30.54 18.88
C VAL A 287 -17.72 31.66 18.40
N ASP A 288 -17.68 31.92 17.09
CA ASP A 288 -16.92 33.07 16.53
C ASP A 288 -17.49 34.43 16.94
N GLY A 289 -18.82 34.50 17.11
CA GLY A 289 -19.51 35.69 17.58
C GLY A 289 -19.18 36.01 19.04
N LEU A 290 -19.08 34.98 19.88
CA LEU A 290 -18.72 35.05 21.30
C LEU A 290 -17.22 35.27 21.54
N GLY A 291 -16.39 35.09 20.52
CA GLY A 291 -14.94 35.31 20.62
C GLY A 291 -14.19 34.24 21.41
N TRP A 292 -14.71 33.01 21.48
CA TRP A 292 -14.10 31.92 22.25
C TRP A 292 -12.88 31.27 21.59
N GLY A 293 -12.59 31.63 20.33
CA GLY A 293 -11.40 31.22 19.60
C GLY A 293 -11.45 29.82 18.98
N ASP A 294 -10.37 29.47 18.28
CA ASP A 294 -10.32 28.30 17.40
C ASP A 294 -10.47 26.96 18.13
N ASN A 295 -10.04 26.86 19.39
CA ASN A 295 -10.19 25.65 20.19
C ASN A 295 -11.66 25.30 20.44
N ALA A 296 -12.47 26.28 20.85
CA ALA A 296 -13.90 26.08 21.06
C ALA A 296 -14.61 25.76 19.73
N LYS A 297 -14.20 26.42 18.66
CA LYS A 297 -14.72 26.19 17.31
C LYS A 297 -14.43 24.77 16.83
N ALA A 298 -13.20 24.30 17.02
CA ALA A 298 -12.78 22.93 16.70
C ALA A 298 -13.58 21.89 17.52
N ALA A 299 -13.88 22.17 18.79
CA ALA A 299 -14.72 21.29 19.60
C ALA A 299 -16.15 21.17 19.02
N ILE A 300 -16.77 22.28 18.61
CA ILE A 300 -18.07 22.27 17.92
C ILE A 300 -18.01 21.49 16.61
N MET A 301 -16.98 21.72 15.78
CA MET A 301 -16.81 20.96 14.53
C MET A 301 -16.66 19.46 14.80
N ARG A 302 -15.89 19.07 15.82
CA ARG A 302 -15.70 17.67 16.21
C ARG A 302 -17.00 17.03 16.69
N ILE A 303 -17.74 17.68 17.59
CA ILE A 303 -19.03 17.18 18.09
C ILE A 303 -20.02 17.05 16.94
N GLY A 304 -20.13 18.08 16.10
CA GLY A 304 -21.00 18.08 14.93
C GLY A 304 -20.67 16.98 13.93
N LEU A 305 -19.38 16.75 13.63
CA LEU A 305 -18.97 15.64 12.77
C LEU A 305 -19.38 14.27 13.34
N LEU A 306 -19.25 14.07 14.65
CA LEU A 306 -19.67 12.83 15.30
C LEU A 306 -21.19 12.65 15.28
N GLU A 307 -21.96 13.71 15.49
CA GLU A 307 -23.42 13.67 15.35
C GLU A 307 -23.86 13.40 13.91
N MET A 308 -23.17 13.97 12.92
CA MET A 308 -23.40 13.66 11.50
C MET A 308 -23.18 12.17 11.20
N VAL A 309 -22.07 11.60 11.67
CA VAL A 309 -21.78 10.16 11.53
C VAL A 309 -22.80 9.30 12.27
N SER A 310 -23.15 9.68 13.50
CA SER A 310 -24.14 8.98 14.32
C SER A 310 -25.52 8.98 13.64
N PHE A 311 -25.93 10.12 13.07
CA PHE A 311 -27.19 10.27 12.35
C PHE A 311 -27.22 9.37 11.12
N GLY A 312 -26.18 9.42 10.29
CA GLY A 312 -26.06 8.55 9.12
C GLY A 312 -26.11 7.06 9.49
N LYS A 313 -25.32 6.63 10.49
CA LYS A 313 -25.32 5.23 10.94
C LYS A 313 -26.65 4.77 11.50
N ARG A 314 -27.41 5.65 12.16
CA ARG A 314 -28.69 5.28 12.76
C ARG A 314 -29.79 5.11 11.73
N PHE A 315 -29.91 6.03 10.78
CA PHE A 315 -31.05 6.07 9.85
C PHE A 315 -30.75 5.45 8.47
N PHE A 316 -29.48 5.24 8.16
CA PHE A 316 -29.00 4.74 6.86
C PHE A 316 -27.90 3.66 7.04
N SER A 317 -28.00 2.85 8.10
CA SER A 317 -26.99 1.88 8.56
C SER A 317 -26.45 0.91 7.50
N LYS A 318 -27.25 0.59 6.48
CA LYS A 318 -26.89 -0.37 5.44
C LYS A 318 -25.98 0.19 4.36
N THR A 319 -26.01 1.50 4.11
CA THR A 319 -25.25 2.14 3.03
C THR A 319 -24.25 3.17 3.51
N VAL A 320 -24.45 3.74 4.71
CA VAL A 320 -23.55 4.77 5.26
C VAL A 320 -22.22 4.19 5.74
N SER A 321 -21.14 4.82 5.29
CA SER A 321 -19.78 4.65 5.78
C SER A 321 -19.33 5.86 6.60
N ALA A 322 -18.79 5.60 7.80
CA ALA A 322 -18.14 6.63 8.59
C ALA A 322 -16.94 7.27 7.84
N GLN A 323 -16.28 6.50 6.98
CA GLN A 323 -15.13 6.97 6.21
C GLN A 323 -15.53 8.09 5.24
N THR A 324 -16.73 8.03 4.66
CA THR A 324 -17.21 9.09 3.77
C THR A 324 -17.43 10.42 4.51
N PHE A 325 -17.65 10.40 5.83
CA PHE A 325 -17.67 11.64 6.60
C PHE A 325 -16.26 12.15 6.97
N THR A 326 -15.28 11.27 7.12
CA THR A 326 -13.95 11.62 7.67
C THR A 326 -12.83 11.72 6.64
N GLU A 327 -12.94 11.03 5.50
CA GLU A 327 -11.89 10.91 4.48
C GLU A 327 -12.25 11.69 3.19
N GLU A 328 -13.55 11.89 2.93
CA GLU A 328 -14.05 12.49 1.69
C GLU A 328 -14.35 13.99 1.83
N SER A 329 -14.25 14.73 0.72
CA SER A 329 -14.51 16.17 0.68
C SER A 329 -15.94 16.52 1.12
N ALA A 330 -16.93 15.68 0.80
CA ALA A 330 -18.33 15.87 1.20
C ALA A 330 -18.57 15.86 2.73
N GLY A 331 -17.66 15.29 3.50
CA GLY A 331 -17.72 15.22 4.95
C GLY A 331 -16.93 16.33 5.62
N VAL A 332 -15.76 15.96 6.16
CA VAL A 332 -14.94 16.82 7.01
C VAL A 332 -14.47 18.09 6.31
N ALA A 333 -14.11 18.03 5.02
CA ALA A 333 -13.63 19.22 4.31
C ALA A 333 -14.75 20.25 4.12
N ASP A 334 -15.93 19.84 3.64
CA ASP A 334 -17.06 20.74 3.45
C ASP A 334 -17.53 21.32 4.81
N LEU A 335 -17.49 20.52 5.88
CA LEU A 335 -17.74 20.99 7.24
C LEU A 335 -16.76 22.10 7.65
N ILE A 336 -15.45 21.87 7.54
CA ILE A 336 -14.41 22.84 7.92
C ILE A 336 -14.58 24.15 7.14
N THR A 337 -14.72 24.08 5.82
CA THR A 337 -14.87 25.28 4.98
C THR A 337 -16.14 26.05 5.32
N THR A 338 -17.25 25.35 5.58
CA THR A 338 -18.52 25.99 5.95
C THR A 338 -18.45 26.65 7.32
N CYS A 339 -17.81 26.01 8.30
CA CYS A 339 -17.62 26.55 9.64
C CYS A 339 -16.62 27.71 9.69
N ASN A 340 -15.74 27.89 8.71
CA ASN A 340 -14.74 28.97 8.72
C ASN A 340 -15.10 30.18 7.84
N GLY A 341 -15.91 30.01 6.79
CA GLY A 341 -16.20 31.10 5.86
C GLY A 341 -17.58 31.04 5.20
N GLY A 342 -18.44 30.11 5.61
CA GLY A 342 -19.78 29.97 5.05
C GLY A 342 -20.72 31.10 5.47
N ARG A 343 -21.74 31.35 4.64
CA ARG A 343 -22.82 32.31 4.96
C ARG A 343 -23.52 32.01 6.29
N HIS A 344 -23.66 30.72 6.65
CA HIS A 344 -24.23 30.27 7.91
C HIS A 344 -23.38 30.71 9.11
N ASN A 345 -22.09 30.43 9.07
CA ASN A 345 -21.13 30.86 10.09
C ASN A 345 -21.14 32.40 10.25
N ARG A 346 -21.04 33.13 9.13
CA ARG A 346 -21.01 34.60 9.14
C ARG A 346 -22.27 35.21 9.77
N CYS A 347 -23.46 34.78 9.34
CA CYS A 347 -24.72 35.31 9.86
C CYS A 347 -24.91 34.96 11.34
N ALA A 348 -24.52 33.75 11.76
CA ALA A 348 -24.57 33.36 13.17
C ALA A 348 -23.60 34.18 14.02
N ALA A 349 -22.37 34.44 13.57
CA ALA A 349 -21.43 35.29 14.28
C ALA A 349 -21.94 36.73 14.44
N MET A 350 -22.54 37.29 13.38
CA MET A 350 -23.16 38.63 13.43
C MET A 350 -24.35 38.68 14.39
N SER A 351 -25.16 37.61 14.46
CA SER A 351 -26.31 37.54 15.36
C SER A 351 -25.92 37.73 16.83
N ILE A 352 -24.78 37.17 17.25
CA ILE A 352 -24.22 37.38 18.59
C ILE A 352 -23.65 38.78 18.75
N ARG A 353 -22.80 39.22 17.82
CA ARG A 353 -22.12 40.53 17.91
C ARG A 353 -23.09 41.70 17.95
N GLU A 354 -24.23 41.57 17.25
CA GLU A 354 -25.27 42.60 17.19
C GLU A 354 -26.40 42.38 18.18
N GLY A 355 -26.45 41.24 18.88
CA GLY A 355 -27.54 40.89 19.79
C GLY A 355 -28.90 40.78 19.11
N LYS A 356 -28.93 40.31 17.85
CA LYS A 356 -30.16 40.20 17.03
C LYS A 356 -30.44 38.75 16.64
N PRO A 357 -31.72 38.36 16.47
CA PRO A 357 -32.05 37.05 15.93
C PRO A 357 -31.40 36.80 14.56
N ILE A 358 -30.91 35.58 14.33
CA ILE A 358 -30.25 35.22 13.06
C ILE A 358 -31.16 35.42 11.84
N GLY A 359 -32.49 35.33 12.00
CA GLY A 359 -33.45 35.59 10.93
C GLY A 359 -33.49 37.06 10.47
N GLU A 360 -33.23 38.01 11.36
CA GLU A 360 -33.09 39.43 10.99
C GLU A 360 -31.79 39.67 10.21
N ILE A 361 -30.70 39.04 10.67
CA ILE A 361 -29.41 39.08 9.96
C ILE A 361 -29.55 38.43 8.58
N GLU A 362 -30.25 37.30 8.46
CA GLU A 362 -30.55 36.64 7.18
C GLU A 362 -31.25 37.60 6.22
N ALA A 363 -32.35 38.22 6.66
CA ALA A 363 -33.16 39.10 5.83
C ALA A 363 -32.36 40.31 5.32
N ARG A 364 -31.45 40.84 6.16
CA ARG A 364 -30.61 41.99 5.83
C ARG A 364 -29.41 41.63 4.94
N GLU A 365 -28.70 40.54 5.25
CA GLU A 365 -27.39 40.24 4.65
C GLU A 365 -27.47 39.38 3.38
N LEU A 366 -28.55 38.62 3.19
CA LEU A 366 -28.61 37.59 2.15
C LEU A 366 -29.47 37.95 0.93
N ASN A 367 -29.99 39.18 0.85
CA ASN A 367 -30.71 39.71 -0.32
C ASN A 367 -31.80 38.75 -0.85
N GLY A 368 -32.57 38.14 0.05
CA GLY A 368 -33.63 37.18 -0.26
C GLY A 368 -33.20 35.71 -0.34
N GLN A 369 -31.89 35.39 -0.25
CA GLN A 369 -31.44 34.00 -0.08
C GLN A 369 -31.67 33.50 1.35
N LYS A 370 -32.02 32.22 1.50
CA LYS A 370 -32.28 31.59 2.79
C LYS A 370 -31.08 30.80 3.34
N LEU A 371 -30.86 30.89 4.65
CA LEU A 371 -29.95 30.06 5.42
C LEU A 371 -30.55 28.67 5.58
N GLN A 372 -30.06 27.72 4.79
CA GLN A 372 -30.55 26.34 4.87
C GLN A 372 -30.30 25.70 6.23
N GLY A 373 -29.24 26.09 6.95
CA GLY A 373 -28.86 25.45 8.20
C GLY A 373 -29.85 25.69 9.34
N THR A 374 -30.55 26.83 9.35
CA THR A 374 -31.61 27.07 10.34
C THR A 374 -32.82 26.18 10.04
N LEU A 375 -33.24 26.11 8.78
CA LEU A 375 -34.33 25.21 8.34
C LEU A 375 -34.01 23.74 8.61
N THR A 376 -32.80 23.28 8.26
CA THR A 376 -32.36 21.92 8.54
C THR A 376 -32.31 21.62 10.05
N ALA A 377 -31.98 22.60 10.90
CA ALA A 377 -32.04 22.42 12.35
C ALA A 377 -33.49 22.19 12.84
N TYR A 378 -34.46 22.92 12.31
CA TYR A 378 -35.89 22.73 12.60
C TYR A 378 -36.39 21.34 12.16
N GLU A 379 -36.05 20.96 10.93
CA GLU A 379 -36.41 19.68 10.32
C GLU A 379 -35.82 18.51 11.10
N ILE A 380 -34.51 18.54 11.37
CA ILE A 380 -33.82 17.51 12.16
C ILE A 380 -34.38 17.43 13.57
N HIS A 381 -34.58 18.54 14.27
CA HIS A 381 -35.13 18.49 15.63
C HIS A 381 -36.54 17.90 15.66
N THR A 382 -37.41 18.28 14.71
CA THR A 382 -38.77 17.72 14.60
C THR A 382 -38.73 16.20 14.45
N PHE A 383 -37.82 15.70 13.62
CA PHE A 383 -37.61 14.27 13.40
C PHE A 383 -36.97 13.55 14.59
N LEU A 384 -35.98 14.15 15.26
CA LEU A 384 -35.40 13.57 16.46
C LEU A 384 -36.43 13.47 17.60
N LYS A 385 -37.30 14.49 17.70
CA LYS A 385 -38.38 14.56 18.68
C LYS A 385 -39.46 13.52 18.45
N SER A 386 -39.86 13.26 17.21
CA SER A 386 -40.82 12.20 16.92
C SER A 386 -40.30 10.80 17.27
N HIS A 387 -38.97 10.63 17.32
CA HIS A 387 -38.30 9.39 17.71
C HIS A 387 -37.85 9.36 19.19
N GLY A 388 -38.05 10.44 19.94
CA GLY A 388 -37.71 10.54 21.37
C GLY A 388 -36.21 10.42 21.68
N ILE A 389 -35.35 10.90 20.77
CA ILE A 389 -33.90 10.72 20.79
C ILE A 389 -33.14 12.05 20.65
N GLU A 390 -33.78 13.16 21.00
CA GLU A 390 -33.18 14.50 20.97
C GLU A 390 -31.89 14.57 21.81
N ASN A 391 -31.86 13.79 22.89
CA ASN A 391 -30.72 13.69 23.80
C ASN A 391 -29.50 13.00 23.15
N ASP A 392 -29.70 12.17 22.12
CA ASP A 392 -28.61 11.47 21.40
C ASP A 392 -27.82 12.43 20.48
N TYR A 393 -28.39 13.61 20.19
CA TYR A 393 -27.85 14.62 19.28
C TYR A 393 -27.86 16.01 19.96
N PRO A 394 -27.08 16.18 21.05
CA PRO A 394 -27.15 17.37 21.89
C PRO A 394 -26.78 18.66 21.15
N LEU A 395 -25.87 18.64 20.18
CA LEU A 395 -25.53 19.82 19.38
C LEU A 395 -26.63 20.19 18.41
N PHE A 396 -27.18 19.24 17.65
CA PHE A 396 -28.31 19.52 16.77
C PHE A 396 -29.52 20.07 17.55
N THR A 397 -29.80 19.49 18.72
CA THR A 397 -30.86 19.97 19.61
C THR A 397 -30.55 21.36 20.19
N ALA A 398 -29.31 21.61 20.63
CA ALA A 398 -28.88 22.92 21.13
C ALA A 398 -29.02 24.01 20.07
N VAL A 399 -28.66 23.73 18.82
CA VAL A 399 -28.84 24.70 17.72
C VAL A 399 -30.30 25.08 17.55
N TYR A 400 -31.20 24.10 17.55
CA TYR A 400 -32.63 24.37 17.51
C TYR A 400 -33.11 25.19 18.73
N ASP A 401 -32.73 24.81 19.95
CA ASP A 401 -33.17 25.49 21.16
C ASP A 401 -32.69 26.95 21.24
N ILE A 402 -31.48 27.24 20.72
CA ILE A 402 -30.97 28.61 20.62
C ILE A 402 -31.73 29.41 19.56
N LEU A 403 -32.06 28.81 18.41
CA LEU A 403 -32.87 29.46 17.38
C LEU A 403 -34.27 29.82 17.90
N GLU A 404 -34.85 28.97 18.74
CA GLU A 404 -36.15 29.20 19.40
C GLU A 404 -36.08 30.10 20.63
N GLY A 405 -34.89 30.53 21.05
CA GLY A 405 -34.69 31.34 22.25
C GLY A 405 -34.95 30.59 23.57
N LYS A 406 -34.96 29.25 23.55
CA LYS A 406 -35.06 28.38 24.75
C LYS A 406 -33.74 28.25 25.49
N ALA A 407 -32.63 28.43 24.78
CA ALA A 407 -31.26 28.46 25.30
C ALA A 407 -30.50 29.64 24.69
N LYS A 408 -29.35 29.99 25.27
CA LYS A 408 -28.43 30.97 24.68
C LYS A 408 -27.18 30.31 24.15
N ALA A 409 -26.47 30.96 23.23
CA ALA A 409 -25.25 30.42 22.67
C ALA A 409 -24.14 30.23 23.73
N GLU A 410 -24.15 31.04 24.79
CA GLU A 410 -23.25 30.91 25.93
C GLU A 410 -23.44 29.60 26.71
N ASP A 411 -24.62 28.99 26.60
CA ASP A 411 -24.95 27.74 27.30
C ASP A 411 -24.42 26.50 26.57
N LEU A 412 -23.88 26.63 25.35
CA LEU A 412 -23.39 25.51 24.54
C LEU A 412 -22.45 24.56 25.30
N PRO A 413 -21.42 25.01 26.07
CA PRO A 413 -20.55 24.09 26.79
C PRO A 413 -21.28 23.24 27.83
N ALA A 414 -22.29 23.81 28.51
CA ALA A 414 -23.08 23.11 29.51
C ALA A 414 -24.09 22.15 28.88
N ILE A 415 -24.70 22.54 27.75
CA ILE A 415 -25.65 21.68 27.02
C ILE A 415 -24.92 20.47 26.39
N LEU A 416 -23.67 20.67 25.95
CA LEU A 416 -22.86 19.65 25.31
C LEU A 416 -22.03 18.82 26.29
N GLU A 417 -22.12 19.10 27.59
CA GLU A 417 -21.44 18.32 28.62
C GLU A 417 -22.11 16.93 28.72
N PRO A 418 -21.39 15.83 28.48
CA PRO A 418 -21.98 14.51 28.56
C PRO A 418 -22.30 14.14 30.01
N ASP A 419 -23.55 13.74 30.29
CA ASP A 419 -23.92 13.20 31.59
C ASP A 419 -23.05 11.99 31.97
N SER A 420 -22.67 11.92 33.25
CA SER A 420 -21.68 11.01 33.83
C SER A 420 -21.92 9.50 33.66
N ASN A 421 -23.07 9.10 33.08
CA ASN A 421 -23.44 7.71 32.82
C ASN A 421 -23.60 7.33 31.34
N GLY A 422 -23.34 8.23 30.39
CA GLY A 422 -23.35 7.91 28.96
C GLY A 422 -24.67 7.34 28.43
N ASN A 423 -25.81 7.64 29.07
CA ASN A 423 -27.14 7.22 28.62
C ASN A 423 -28.07 8.43 28.55
N THR A 424 -28.67 8.60 27.39
CA THR A 424 -29.54 9.70 27.00
C THR A 424 -30.99 9.33 27.29
N ASN A 425 -31.46 9.57 28.53
CA ASN A 425 -32.90 9.49 28.80
C ASN A 425 -33.39 10.38 29.96
N SER A 426 -34.06 11.47 29.55
CA SER A 426 -35.13 12.22 30.23
C SER A 426 -34.84 12.91 31.57
N LYS A 427 -35.04 14.24 31.60
CA LYS A 427 -36.30 14.85 32.08
C LYS A 427 -36.29 16.37 31.94
N SER A 428 -37.17 16.88 31.08
CA SER A 428 -37.74 18.21 31.16
C SER A 428 -38.49 18.41 32.48
N GLY A 429 -38.26 19.52 33.18
CA GLY A 429 -39.08 19.86 34.36
C GLY A 429 -38.57 21.02 35.21
N LEU A 430 -38.43 22.22 34.64
CA LEU A 430 -38.38 23.44 35.46
C LEU A 430 -39.77 23.70 36.06
N ALA A 431 -39.98 23.26 37.29
CA ALA A 431 -41.02 23.79 38.17
C ALA A 431 -40.45 24.03 39.57
N ARG A 432 -40.33 25.32 39.90
CA ARG A 432 -40.03 25.84 41.24
C ARG A 432 -40.84 25.10 42.31
N ARG A 433 -40.16 24.49 43.29
CA ARG A 433 -40.71 24.37 44.64
C ARG A 433 -39.58 24.44 45.67
N ARG A 434 -39.57 25.55 46.42
CA ARG A 434 -38.98 25.62 47.76
C ARG A 434 -39.60 24.51 48.60
N LEU A 435 -38.80 23.83 49.43
CA LEU A 435 -39.09 23.62 50.86
C LEU A 435 -38.01 22.78 51.56
N SER A 436 -37.49 23.39 52.64
CA SER A 436 -37.13 22.82 53.95
C SER A 436 -36.42 21.46 54.07
N ARG A 437 -35.26 21.51 54.74
CA ARG A 437 -34.58 20.40 55.42
C ARG A 437 -35.56 19.51 56.21
N PRO A 438 -35.34 18.19 56.18
CA PRO A 438 -35.06 17.50 57.43
C PRO A 438 -33.87 16.52 57.40
N THR A 439 -33.41 16.31 58.62
CA THR A 439 -32.41 15.42 59.24
C THR A 439 -32.17 14.02 58.67
N SER A 440 -30.87 13.72 58.55
CA SER A 440 -30.15 12.47 58.85
C SER A 440 -30.90 11.14 58.70
N SER A 441 -30.73 10.51 57.54
CA SER A 441 -30.45 9.08 57.43
C SER A 441 -29.72 8.84 56.10
N GLN A 442 -28.82 7.86 56.09
CA GLN A 442 -27.82 7.55 55.07
C GLN A 442 -28.35 7.65 53.61
N GLN A 443 -27.66 8.37 52.72
CA GLN A 443 -27.94 8.39 51.28
C GLN A 443 -26.65 8.22 50.47
N GLU A 444 -26.65 7.19 49.63
CA GLU A 444 -25.57 6.80 48.72
C GLU A 444 -25.27 7.88 47.67
N SER A 445 -23.99 7.99 47.32
CA SER A 445 -23.44 8.92 46.33
C SER A 445 -24.08 8.76 44.94
N ILE A 446 -24.66 9.84 44.41
CA ILE A 446 -25.17 9.95 43.02
C ILE A 446 -24.03 9.96 41.99
N LEU A 447 -22.81 10.28 42.43
CA LEU A 447 -21.61 10.24 41.59
C LEU A 447 -21.21 8.77 41.39
N ILE A 448 -21.28 8.30 40.14
CA ILE A 448 -20.57 7.09 39.75
C ILE A 448 -19.10 7.48 39.58
N PRO A 449 -18.18 6.88 40.36
CA PRO A 449 -16.75 7.16 40.21
C PRO A 449 -16.32 6.84 38.78
N ALA A 450 -15.52 7.73 38.19
CA ALA A 450 -14.88 7.42 36.90
C ALA A 450 -14.18 6.06 36.99
N PRO A 451 -14.19 5.24 35.91
CA PRO A 451 -13.47 3.98 35.90
C PRO A 451 -12.02 4.21 36.35
N ALA A 452 -11.46 3.33 37.19
CA ALA A 452 -10.10 3.52 37.74
C ALA A 452 -9.04 3.80 36.65
N LEU A 453 -9.24 3.26 35.45
CA LEU A 453 -8.44 3.50 34.25
C LEU A 453 -8.44 4.96 33.78
N ALA A 454 -9.52 5.71 33.97
CA ALA A 454 -9.63 7.12 33.56
C ALA A 454 -8.68 8.04 34.36
N SER A 455 -8.37 7.67 35.62
CA SER A 455 -7.39 8.36 36.46
C SER A 455 -6.00 7.69 36.43
N SER A 456 -5.80 6.70 35.55
CA SER A 456 -4.54 5.98 35.44
C SER A 456 -3.53 6.72 34.55
N ARG A 457 -2.29 6.19 34.50
CA ARG A 457 -1.24 6.64 33.57
C ARG A 457 -1.66 6.62 32.09
N TYR A 458 -2.70 5.86 31.73
CA TYR A 458 -3.16 5.71 30.35
C TYR A 458 -4.20 6.76 29.94
N ASN A 459 -4.55 7.74 30.78
CA ASN A 459 -5.58 8.75 30.49
C ASN A 459 -5.46 9.35 29.07
N ARG A 460 -4.26 9.75 28.64
CA ARG A 460 -4.03 10.31 27.30
C ARG A 460 -4.12 9.27 26.18
N GLN A 461 -3.76 8.01 26.48
CA GLN A 461 -3.90 6.90 25.54
C GLN A 461 -5.38 6.53 25.33
N LEU A 462 -6.21 6.65 26.38
CA LEU A 462 -7.66 6.44 26.31
C LEU A 462 -8.37 7.42 25.37
N LEU A 463 -7.78 8.60 25.12
CA LEU A 463 -8.35 9.59 24.21
C LEU A 463 -8.23 9.17 22.73
N ILE A 464 -7.39 8.18 22.42
CA ILE A 464 -7.23 7.65 21.06
C ILE A 464 -8.47 6.84 20.71
N PRO A 465 -9.27 7.24 19.69
CA PRO A 465 -10.56 6.59 19.41
C PRO A 465 -10.47 5.08 19.10
N HIS A 466 -9.35 4.65 18.52
CA HIS A 466 -9.09 3.24 18.20
C HIS A 466 -8.64 2.40 19.41
N ILE A 467 -8.35 3.04 20.55
CA ILE A 467 -8.04 2.37 21.82
C ILE A 467 -9.23 2.55 22.76
N GLY A 468 -9.50 3.78 23.24
CA GLY A 468 -10.58 4.02 24.19
C GLY A 468 -10.46 3.19 25.47
N LEU A 469 -11.52 3.19 26.29
CA LEU A 469 -11.57 2.36 27.51
C LEU A 469 -11.52 0.86 27.19
N SER A 470 -12.25 0.42 26.17
CA SER A 470 -12.36 -1.00 25.81
C SER A 470 -11.05 -1.57 25.22
N GLY A 471 -10.37 -0.81 24.37
CA GLY A 471 -9.06 -1.20 23.85
C GLY A 471 -7.99 -1.20 24.93
N GLN A 472 -8.01 -0.23 25.86
CA GLN A 472 -7.08 -0.25 27.00
C GLN A 472 -7.34 -1.43 27.95
N GLN A 473 -8.61 -1.77 28.19
CA GLN A 473 -8.97 -2.96 28.95
C GLN A 473 -8.44 -4.23 28.27
N ARG A 474 -8.61 -4.36 26.94
CA ARG A 474 -8.02 -5.46 26.16
C ARG A 474 -6.50 -5.49 26.29
N LEU A 475 -5.81 -4.36 26.12
CA LEU A 475 -4.35 -4.27 26.32
C LEU A 475 -3.95 -4.79 27.71
N SER A 476 -4.64 -4.33 28.76
CA SER A 476 -4.35 -4.74 30.15
C SER A 476 -4.68 -6.21 30.47
N GLN A 477 -5.49 -6.86 29.64
CA GLN A 477 -5.87 -8.27 29.79
C GLN A 477 -5.11 -9.20 28.83
N SER A 478 -4.34 -8.64 27.90
CA SER A 478 -3.58 -9.39 26.91
C SER A 478 -2.13 -9.61 27.32
N SER A 479 -1.53 -10.59 26.66
CA SER A 479 -0.17 -11.05 26.87
C SER A 479 0.61 -11.01 25.55
N VAL A 480 1.82 -10.44 25.58
CA VAL A 480 2.70 -10.36 24.40
C VAL A 480 4.07 -10.97 24.70
N LEU A 481 4.51 -11.88 23.83
CA LEU A 481 5.85 -12.47 23.88
C LEU A 481 6.77 -11.74 22.91
N ILE A 482 7.94 -11.28 23.37
CA ILE A 482 8.98 -10.70 22.53
C ILE A 482 10.15 -11.68 22.48
N VAL A 483 10.45 -12.19 21.28
CA VAL A 483 11.58 -13.09 21.05
C VAL A 483 12.71 -12.30 20.39
N GLY A 484 13.80 -12.12 21.13
CA GLY A 484 14.92 -11.25 20.78
C GLY A 484 14.77 -9.84 21.36
N LEU A 485 15.72 -9.42 22.19
CA LEU A 485 15.78 -8.12 22.87
C LEU A 485 16.88 -7.22 22.29
N GLY A 486 17.30 -7.51 21.04
CA GLY A 486 18.23 -6.69 20.28
C GLY A 486 17.61 -5.38 19.78
N GLY A 487 18.03 -4.95 18.59
CA GLY A 487 17.64 -3.64 18.05
C GLY A 487 16.14 -3.47 17.81
N LEU A 488 15.44 -4.53 17.40
CA LEU A 488 13.99 -4.53 17.16
C LEU A 488 13.21 -4.70 18.46
N GLY A 489 13.64 -5.63 19.31
CA GLY A 489 12.99 -5.94 20.58
C GLY A 489 13.07 -4.82 21.61
N SER A 490 14.16 -4.06 21.62
CA SER A 490 14.36 -2.92 22.52
C SER A 490 13.22 -1.88 22.47
N PRO A 491 12.99 -1.19 21.34
CA PRO A 491 11.89 -0.22 21.24
C PRO A 491 10.52 -0.89 21.39
N ALA A 492 10.34 -2.13 20.89
CA ALA A 492 9.07 -2.84 21.00
C ALA A 492 8.69 -3.07 22.47
N ALA A 493 9.63 -3.54 23.28
CA ALA A 493 9.44 -3.76 24.71
C ALA A 493 9.08 -2.47 25.46
N LEU A 494 9.79 -1.37 25.18
CA LEU A 494 9.54 -0.07 25.81
C LEU A 494 8.13 0.46 25.49
N TYR A 495 7.70 0.39 24.23
CA TYR A 495 6.39 0.89 23.81
C TYR A 495 5.23 -0.02 24.26
N LEU A 496 5.41 -1.35 24.26
CA LEU A 496 4.40 -2.26 24.78
C LEU A 496 4.25 -2.16 26.30
N ALA A 497 5.37 -1.99 27.02
CA ALA A 497 5.35 -1.78 28.46
C ALA A 497 4.64 -0.46 28.82
N SER A 498 4.97 0.63 28.13
CA SER A 498 4.35 1.94 28.37
C SER A 498 2.88 1.99 27.92
N ALA A 499 2.48 1.22 26.92
CA ALA A 499 1.08 1.10 26.48
C ALA A 499 0.20 0.31 27.44
N GLY A 500 0.78 -0.41 28.41
CA GLY A 500 0.03 -1.12 29.43
C GLY A 500 -0.50 -2.48 29.00
N ILE A 501 0.30 -3.24 28.24
CA ILE A 501 0.04 -4.67 28.03
C ILE A 501 0.05 -5.39 29.38
N GLY A 502 -0.96 -6.22 29.66
CA GLY A 502 -1.12 -6.89 30.96
C GLY A 502 0.07 -7.73 31.37
N LYS A 503 0.60 -8.51 30.42
CA LYS A 503 1.77 -9.39 30.60
C LYS A 503 2.76 -9.31 29.43
N LEU A 504 4.05 -9.11 29.73
CA LEU A 504 5.13 -9.16 28.76
C LEU A 504 6.11 -10.29 29.05
N GLY A 505 6.29 -11.18 28.07
CA GLY A 505 7.29 -12.24 28.11
C GLY A 505 8.51 -11.85 27.29
N PHE A 506 9.70 -12.08 27.85
CA PHE A 506 10.97 -11.74 27.21
C PHE A 506 11.83 -12.98 27.03
N VAL A 507 12.22 -13.28 25.79
CA VAL A 507 13.08 -14.41 25.44
C VAL A 507 14.35 -13.89 24.76
N ASP A 508 15.50 -14.07 25.40
CA ASP A 508 16.82 -13.81 24.82
C ASP A 508 17.90 -14.58 25.61
N GLY A 509 18.85 -15.17 24.90
CA GLY A 509 19.96 -15.93 25.51
C GLY A 509 21.25 -15.10 25.70
N ASP A 510 21.32 -13.90 25.13
CA ASP A 510 22.54 -13.11 25.10
C ASP A 510 22.70 -12.21 26.35
N ARG A 511 23.91 -11.66 26.47
CA ARG A 511 24.24 -10.59 27.43
C ARG A 511 24.29 -9.22 26.74
N VAL A 512 24.18 -8.18 27.55
CA VAL A 512 24.34 -6.79 27.10
C VAL A 512 25.81 -6.53 26.83
N GLU A 513 26.11 -6.03 25.64
CA GLU A 513 27.46 -5.64 25.21
C GLU A 513 27.47 -4.17 24.81
N GLU A 514 28.57 -3.48 25.13
CA GLU A 514 28.75 -2.05 24.85
C GLU A 514 28.62 -1.73 23.35
N SER A 515 29.21 -2.58 22.50
CA SER A 515 29.16 -2.50 21.04
C SER A 515 27.74 -2.50 20.46
N ASN A 516 26.75 -2.95 21.24
CA ASN A 516 25.36 -3.07 20.82
C ASN A 516 24.44 -1.95 21.34
N LEU A 517 24.92 -1.11 22.26
CA LEU A 517 24.10 -0.08 22.91
C LEU A 517 23.61 1.02 21.95
N HIS A 518 24.34 1.28 20.86
CA HIS A 518 23.96 2.26 19.84
C HIS A 518 22.61 1.97 19.16
N ARG A 519 22.09 0.74 19.28
CA ARG A 519 20.81 0.30 18.70
C ARG A 519 19.87 -0.41 19.67
N GLN A 520 20.35 -0.85 20.83
CA GLN A 520 19.59 -1.61 21.83
C GLN A 520 19.16 -0.74 23.01
N ILE A 521 18.27 0.21 22.73
CA ILE A 521 17.93 1.33 23.64
C ILE A 521 17.17 0.94 24.92
N VAL A 522 16.73 -0.32 25.08
CA VAL A 522 16.16 -0.80 26.36
C VAL A 522 17.28 -1.06 27.39
N HIS A 523 18.51 -1.27 26.93
CA HIS A 523 19.69 -1.49 27.75
C HIS A 523 20.39 -0.17 28.08
N ALA A 524 21.36 -0.22 28.98
CA ALA A 524 22.14 0.94 29.40
C ALA A 524 23.58 0.52 29.69
N GLU A 525 24.52 1.46 29.59
CA GLU A 525 25.95 1.24 29.88
C GLU A 525 26.18 0.61 31.26
N GLY A 526 25.49 1.11 32.30
CA GLY A 526 25.56 0.55 33.65
C GLY A 526 25.00 -0.88 33.81
N ARG A 527 24.50 -1.49 32.73
CA ARG A 527 23.95 -2.86 32.69
C ARG A 527 24.71 -3.79 31.74
N VAL A 528 25.86 -3.36 31.21
CA VAL A 528 26.74 -4.23 30.41
C VAL A 528 27.13 -5.48 31.20
N GLY A 529 27.11 -6.64 30.54
CA GLY A 529 27.38 -7.96 31.14
C GLY A 529 26.17 -8.66 31.78
N LEU A 530 25.07 -7.94 32.08
CA LEU A 530 23.80 -8.59 32.48
C LEU A 530 23.17 -9.34 31.30
N SER A 531 22.31 -10.33 31.58
CA SER A 531 21.47 -10.91 30.53
C SER A 531 20.61 -9.81 29.88
N LYS A 532 20.37 -9.90 28.57
CA LYS A 532 19.50 -8.93 27.88
C LYS A 532 18.10 -8.94 28.47
N VAL A 533 17.59 -10.11 28.86
CA VAL A 533 16.29 -10.28 29.52
C VAL A 533 16.22 -9.48 30.83
N SER A 534 17.15 -9.70 31.77
CA SER A 534 17.15 -8.96 33.03
C SER A 534 17.33 -7.46 32.83
N SER A 535 18.19 -7.04 31.89
CA SER A 535 18.38 -5.63 31.55
C SER A 535 17.13 -4.98 30.94
N ALA A 536 16.44 -5.67 30.04
CA ALA A 536 15.19 -5.20 29.43
C ALA A 536 14.05 -5.13 30.45
N MET A 537 13.94 -6.10 31.35
CA MET A 537 12.99 -6.05 32.47
C MET A 537 13.25 -4.84 33.35
N ALA A 538 14.50 -4.55 33.70
CA ALA A 538 14.84 -3.38 34.48
C ALA A 538 14.46 -2.07 33.75
N GLY A 539 14.74 -1.99 32.44
CA GLY A 539 14.35 -0.85 31.61
C GLY A 539 12.83 -0.64 31.54
N CYS A 540 12.07 -1.71 31.29
CA CYS A 540 10.61 -1.64 31.17
C CYS A 540 9.93 -1.38 32.51
N LYS A 541 10.38 -2.01 33.61
CA LYS A 541 9.87 -1.74 34.96
C LYS A 541 10.12 -0.30 35.40
N GLY A 542 11.22 0.32 34.94
CA GLY A 542 11.48 1.75 35.15
C GLY A 542 10.44 2.66 34.48
N LEU A 543 9.84 2.23 33.37
CA LEU A 543 8.75 2.96 32.70
C LEU A 543 7.38 2.64 33.29
N ASN A 544 7.10 1.35 33.48
CA ASN A 544 5.81 0.87 33.92
C ASN A 544 5.92 -0.41 34.75
N SER A 545 5.89 -0.25 36.07
CA SER A 545 5.96 -1.36 37.02
C SER A 545 4.62 -2.04 37.29
N THR A 546 3.50 -1.55 36.73
CA THR A 546 2.16 -2.08 37.04
C THR A 546 1.76 -3.30 36.21
N ILE A 547 2.61 -3.74 35.28
CA ILE A 547 2.33 -4.88 34.40
C ILE A 547 3.17 -6.09 34.80
N GLU A 548 2.72 -7.28 34.43
CA GLU A 548 3.45 -8.53 34.68
C GLU A 548 4.59 -8.70 33.66
N TYR A 549 5.75 -9.14 34.14
CA TYR A 549 6.91 -9.44 33.30
C TYR A 549 7.39 -10.85 33.57
N GLU A 550 7.63 -11.63 32.53
CA GLU A 550 8.15 -12.99 32.61
C GLU A 550 9.47 -13.12 31.83
N ALA A 551 10.44 -13.80 32.43
CA ALA A 551 11.81 -13.90 31.95
C ALA A 551 12.12 -15.30 31.44
N PHE A 552 12.63 -15.40 30.22
CA PHE A 552 13.19 -16.61 29.64
C PHE A 552 14.61 -16.30 29.15
N GLU A 553 15.60 -16.49 30.03
CA GLU A 553 17.02 -16.24 29.73
C GLU A 553 17.65 -17.39 28.90
N GLU A 554 17.00 -17.74 27.79
CA GLU A 554 17.41 -18.81 26.89
C GLU A 554 17.16 -18.40 25.43
N HIS A 555 17.96 -18.94 24.50
CA HIS A 555 17.62 -18.84 23.08
C HIS A 555 16.41 -19.72 22.79
N LEU A 556 15.45 -19.20 22.01
CA LEU A 556 14.28 -19.99 21.64
C LEU A 556 14.68 -21.17 20.75
N HIS A 557 14.32 -22.37 21.17
CA HIS A 557 14.60 -23.60 20.42
C HIS A 557 13.37 -24.54 20.41
N SER A 558 13.35 -25.51 19.52
CA SER A 558 12.18 -26.34 19.19
C SER A 558 11.50 -26.98 20.42
N LYS A 559 12.29 -27.53 21.34
CA LYS A 559 11.82 -28.17 22.59
C LYS A 559 11.08 -27.23 23.56
N ARG A 560 11.28 -25.92 23.44
CA ARG A 560 10.75 -24.91 24.38
C ARG A 560 9.77 -23.94 23.70
N ALA A 561 9.87 -23.79 22.38
CA ALA A 561 9.11 -22.83 21.61
C ALA A 561 7.60 -22.92 21.87
N LEU A 562 7.02 -24.11 21.76
CA LEU A 562 5.58 -24.32 21.95
C LEU A 562 5.15 -24.01 23.38
N GLN A 563 5.89 -24.52 24.37
CA GLN A 563 5.59 -24.29 25.78
C GLN A 563 5.62 -22.81 26.16
N ILE A 564 6.59 -22.05 25.65
CA ILE A 564 6.70 -20.62 25.94
C ILE A 564 5.60 -19.85 25.19
N ILE A 565 5.44 -20.08 23.88
CA ILE A 565 4.50 -19.32 23.03
C ILE A 565 3.03 -19.56 23.42
N GLU A 566 2.68 -20.75 23.91
CA GLU A 566 1.31 -21.11 24.26
C GLU A 566 0.68 -20.15 25.28
N GLY A 567 1.48 -19.64 26.21
CA GLY A 567 1.05 -18.71 27.27
C GLY A 567 0.80 -17.26 26.84
N TYR A 568 0.91 -16.94 25.54
CA TYR A 568 0.82 -15.57 25.02
C TYR A 568 -0.23 -15.42 23.91
N ASP A 569 -0.82 -14.23 23.78
CA ASP A 569 -1.85 -13.94 22.76
C ASP A 569 -1.22 -13.52 21.42
N VAL A 570 -0.19 -12.67 21.48
CA VAL A 570 0.55 -12.15 20.33
C VAL A 570 2.04 -12.39 20.53
N VAL A 571 2.72 -12.80 19.46
CA VAL A 571 4.17 -13.03 19.43
C VAL A 571 4.85 -12.02 18.51
N LEU A 572 5.93 -11.41 18.99
CA LEU A 572 6.83 -10.58 18.18
C LEU A 572 8.11 -11.36 17.90
N ASP A 573 8.36 -11.64 16.63
CA ASP A 573 9.66 -12.08 16.14
C ASP A 573 10.55 -10.86 15.90
N CYS A 574 11.41 -10.59 16.87
CA CYS A 574 12.43 -9.55 16.84
C CYS A 574 13.84 -10.15 16.62
N THR A 575 13.92 -11.36 16.08
CA THR A 575 15.17 -12.09 15.89
C THR A 575 15.84 -11.72 14.57
N ASP A 576 17.16 -11.78 14.53
CA ASP A 576 17.98 -11.63 13.32
C ASP A 576 18.40 -12.98 12.72
N ASN A 577 17.95 -14.09 13.30
CA ASN A 577 18.27 -15.45 12.87
C ASN A 577 17.12 -16.08 12.06
N PRO A 578 17.33 -16.43 10.77
CA PRO A 578 16.30 -17.06 9.95
C PRO A 578 15.75 -18.36 10.53
N ALA A 579 16.59 -19.23 11.12
CA ALA A 579 16.14 -20.51 11.68
C ALA A 579 15.12 -20.29 12.81
N THR A 580 15.40 -19.35 13.72
CA THR A 580 14.50 -18.98 14.81
C THR A 580 13.21 -18.37 14.28
N ARG A 581 13.28 -17.56 13.22
CA ARG A 581 12.08 -16.99 12.57
C ARG A 581 11.15 -18.05 11.98
N TYR A 582 11.68 -19.07 11.30
CA TYR A 582 10.88 -20.19 10.83
C TYR A 582 10.25 -20.95 12.00
N LEU A 583 11.02 -21.22 13.06
CA LEU A 583 10.53 -21.89 14.26
C LEU A 583 9.38 -21.11 14.94
N ILE A 584 9.52 -19.79 15.11
CA ILE A 584 8.48 -18.95 15.72
C ILE A 584 7.20 -18.99 14.86
N SER A 585 7.33 -18.82 13.55
CA SER A 585 6.18 -18.89 12.63
C SER A 585 5.48 -20.24 12.69
N ASP A 586 6.25 -21.32 12.67
CA ASP A 586 5.74 -22.69 12.68
C ASP A 586 5.02 -23.00 14.01
N ALA A 587 5.59 -22.57 15.14
CA ALA A 587 4.94 -22.68 16.46
C ALA A 587 3.65 -21.84 16.54
N CYS A 588 3.65 -20.61 16.00
CA CYS A 588 2.45 -19.76 15.97
C CYS A 588 1.32 -20.37 15.12
N VAL A 589 1.65 -21.02 14.01
CA VAL A 589 0.66 -21.75 13.18
C VAL A 589 0.04 -22.90 13.97
N VAL A 590 0.85 -23.72 14.63
CA VAL A 590 0.38 -24.88 15.41
C VAL A 590 -0.49 -24.44 16.59
N LEU A 591 -0.15 -23.33 17.24
CA LEU A 591 -0.84 -22.83 18.43
C LEU A 591 -1.96 -21.82 18.11
N GLY A 592 -2.13 -21.44 16.85
CA GLY A 592 -3.10 -20.42 16.44
C GLY A 592 -2.82 -19.04 17.03
N LYS A 593 -1.55 -18.63 17.12
CA LYS A 593 -1.14 -17.33 17.70
C LYS A 593 -0.87 -16.29 16.63
N THR A 594 -1.19 -15.03 16.92
CA THR A 594 -0.87 -13.93 15.99
C THR A 594 0.62 -13.62 16.04
N LEU A 595 1.26 -13.50 14.87
CA LEU A 595 2.68 -13.22 14.75
C LEU A 595 2.93 -11.87 14.06
N VAL A 596 3.71 -11.00 14.71
CA VAL A 596 4.31 -9.82 14.08
C VAL A 596 5.80 -10.10 13.90
N SER A 597 6.27 -10.22 12.66
CA SER A 597 7.68 -10.53 12.36
C SER A 597 8.37 -9.32 11.74
N GLY A 598 9.54 -8.98 12.26
CA GLY A 598 10.39 -7.91 11.78
C GLY A 598 11.79 -8.42 11.39
N ALA A 599 12.41 -7.75 10.42
CA ALA A 599 13.79 -7.98 10.05
C ALA A 599 14.43 -6.68 9.58
N ALA A 600 15.74 -6.50 9.80
CA ALA A 600 16.47 -5.35 9.33
C ALA A 600 17.91 -5.70 9.01
N GLN A 601 18.49 -5.03 8.01
CA GLN A 601 19.89 -5.14 7.62
C GLN A 601 20.37 -3.78 7.11
N VAL A 602 21.57 -3.34 7.52
CA VAL A 602 22.21 -2.10 7.06
C VAL A 602 21.31 -0.85 7.24
N VAL A 603 20.65 -0.40 6.18
CA VAL A 603 19.73 0.76 6.13
C VAL A 603 18.29 0.36 5.79
N GLU A 604 18.03 -0.93 5.61
CA GLU A 604 16.74 -1.47 5.17
C GLU A 604 16.08 -2.33 6.25
N GLY A 605 14.77 -2.39 6.17
CA GLY A 605 13.92 -3.02 7.16
C GLY A 605 12.62 -3.52 6.56
N GLN A 606 12.06 -4.56 7.15
CA GLN A 606 10.75 -5.09 6.82
C GLN A 606 9.95 -5.51 8.04
N MET A 607 8.62 -5.42 7.93
CA MET A 607 7.67 -5.88 8.94
C MET A 607 6.43 -6.52 8.28
N MET A 608 5.95 -7.61 8.85
CA MET A 608 4.72 -8.28 8.41
C MET A 608 3.92 -8.84 9.59
N THR A 609 2.60 -8.84 9.43
CA THR A 609 1.66 -9.47 10.36
C THR A 609 1.13 -10.76 9.74
N LEU A 610 1.37 -11.87 10.41
CA LEU A 610 1.17 -13.23 9.94
C LEU A 610 0.30 -13.98 10.94
N VAL A 611 -0.35 -15.06 10.46
CA VAL A 611 -1.17 -15.98 11.26
C VAL A 611 -2.31 -15.26 12.03
N TYR A 612 -3.54 -15.30 11.52
CA TYR A 612 -4.71 -14.79 12.26
C TYR A 612 -5.62 -15.96 12.65
N PRO A 613 -5.84 -16.24 13.95
CA PRO A 613 -6.92 -17.13 14.36
C PRO A 613 -8.27 -16.44 14.14
N TYR A 614 -9.31 -17.21 13.80
CA TYR A 614 -10.70 -16.76 13.75
C TYR A 614 -11.52 -17.61 14.71
N ALA A 615 -12.53 -17.01 15.35
CA ALA A 615 -13.37 -17.60 16.39
C ALA A 615 -13.83 -19.05 16.10
N ALA A 616 -13.82 -19.86 17.17
CA ALA A 616 -14.18 -21.27 17.17
C ALA A 616 -15.63 -21.51 16.66
N GLY A 617 -15.79 -22.44 15.70
CA GLY A 617 -17.12 -22.92 15.30
C GLY A 617 -17.34 -23.30 13.82
N SER A 618 -16.38 -23.12 12.90
CA SER A 618 -16.52 -23.64 11.53
C SER A 618 -15.26 -24.38 11.09
N GLU A 619 -15.38 -25.63 10.65
CA GLU A 619 -14.28 -26.54 10.24
C GLU A 619 -13.38 -26.02 9.10
N THR A 620 -13.68 -24.87 8.51
CA THR A 620 -12.80 -24.14 7.58
C THR A 620 -11.98 -23.06 8.32
N MET A 621 -11.23 -23.47 9.34
CA MET A 621 -10.35 -22.60 10.14
C MET A 621 -9.04 -22.30 9.37
N MET A 622 -8.61 -21.03 9.38
CA MET A 622 -7.36 -20.51 8.79
C MET A 622 -7.38 -20.16 7.28
N THR A 623 -8.42 -19.49 6.77
CA THR A 623 -8.62 -19.40 5.31
C THR A 623 -7.96 -18.22 4.56
N ARG A 624 -7.23 -17.27 5.18
CA ARG A 624 -6.58 -16.17 4.40
C ARG A 624 -5.17 -15.72 4.80
N ALA A 625 -4.79 -15.76 6.08
CA ALA A 625 -3.50 -15.23 6.53
C ALA A 625 -2.33 -16.15 6.13
N PRO A 626 -1.28 -15.67 5.45
CA PRO A 626 -0.08 -16.45 5.18
C PRO A 626 0.71 -16.64 6.50
N CYS A 627 1.39 -17.78 6.62
CA CYS A 627 2.51 -17.93 7.56
C CYS A 627 3.82 -17.53 6.87
N TYR A 628 4.94 -17.53 7.61
CA TYR A 628 6.24 -17.15 7.03
C TYR A 628 6.61 -18.02 5.82
N ARG A 629 6.36 -19.35 5.89
CA ARG A 629 6.58 -20.29 4.78
C ARG A 629 5.70 -20.05 3.55
N CYS A 630 4.54 -19.42 3.69
CA CYS A 630 3.73 -19.04 2.52
C CYS A 630 4.42 -17.95 1.70
N ILE A 631 5.15 -17.06 2.36
CA ILE A 631 5.85 -15.93 1.73
C ILE A 631 7.27 -16.35 1.32
N PHE A 632 7.97 -17.07 2.18
CA PHE A 632 9.32 -17.57 1.99
C PHE A 632 9.34 -19.09 2.15
N PRO A 633 9.04 -19.87 1.08
CA PRO A 633 8.89 -21.32 1.18
C PRO A 633 10.22 -22.04 1.38
N ARG A 634 11.31 -21.45 0.87
CA ARG A 634 12.68 -21.92 1.00
C ARG A 634 13.50 -20.84 1.70
N PRO A 635 14.35 -21.20 2.66
CA PRO A 635 15.25 -20.24 3.27
C PRO A 635 16.23 -19.73 2.21
N PRO A 636 16.70 -18.48 2.34
CA PRO A 636 17.81 -18.00 1.52
C PRO A 636 19.05 -18.89 1.73
N PRO A 637 19.90 -19.08 0.71
CA PRO A 637 21.15 -19.82 0.85
C PRO A 637 21.99 -19.27 2.02
N PRO A 638 22.69 -20.11 2.80
CA PRO A 638 23.51 -19.67 3.94
C PRO A 638 24.48 -18.54 3.61
N GLU A 639 25.05 -18.58 2.40
CA GLU A 639 25.99 -17.58 1.88
C GLU A 639 25.38 -16.16 1.77
N MET A 640 24.05 -16.05 1.64
CA MET A 640 23.31 -14.79 1.59
C MET A 640 22.82 -14.32 2.97
N VAL A 641 22.95 -15.15 4.00
CA VAL A 641 22.54 -14.84 5.37
C VAL A 641 23.74 -14.35 6.15
N ARG A 642 24.02 -13.05 6.07
CA ARG A 642 24.98 -12.38 6.95
C ARG A 642 24.25 -11.72 8.13
N GLY A 643 24.83 -11.86 9.32
CA GLY A 643 24.26 -11.29 10.55
C GLY A 643 24.37 -9.77 10.62
N CYS A 644 23.57 -9.12 11.49
CA CYS A 644 23.68 -7.67 11.72
C CYS A 644 25.06 -7.26 12.29
N SER A 645 25.75 -8.18 12.97
CA SER A 645 27.12 -8.01 13.47
C SER A 645 28.17 -8.04 12.37
N GLU A 646 27.85 -8.60 11.20
CA GLU A 646 28.79 -8.77 10.08
C GLU A 646 28.65 -7.64 9.05
N ILE A 647 27.43 -7.22 8.68
CA ILE A 647 27.20 -6.16 7.68
C ILE A 647 27.01 -4.78 8.33
N GLY A 648 26.80 -4.73 9.64
CA GLY A 648 26.41 -3.51 10.35
C GLY A 648 24.92 -3.18 10.20
N ILE A 649 24.44 -2.29 11.07
CA ILE A 649 23.02 -1.90 11.15
C ILE A 649 22.88 -0.48 11.71
N LEU A 650 22.06 0.34 11.05
CA LEU A 650 21.78 1.69 11.50
C LEU A 650 20.72 1.67 12.62
N GLY A 651 21.06 2.16 13.82
CA GLY A 651 20.19 2.13 15.00
C GLY A 651 18.76 2.64 14.78
N PRO A 652 18.56 3.82 14.14
CA PRO A 652 17.23 4.30 13.75
C PRO A 652 16.37 3.33 12.92
N VAL A 653 16.97 2.42 12.14
CA VAL A 653 16.23 1.44 11.33
C VAL A 653 15.49 0.45 12.21
N VAL A 654 16.22 -0.18 13.12
CA VAL A 654 15.65 -1.13 14.07
C VAL A 654 14.79 -0.43 15.12
N GLY A 655 15.14 0.82 15.48
CA GLY A 655 14.33 1.70 16.33
C GLY A 655 12.93 1.97 15.76
N ALA A 656 12.88 2.42 14.50
CA ALA A 656 11.63 2.71 13.80
C ALA A 656 10.81 1.43 13.59
N LEU A 657 11.44 0.36 13.09
CA LEU A 657 10.74 -0.90 12.87
C LEU A 657 10.18 -1.52 14.15
N GLY A 658 10.95 -1.58 15.23
CA GLY A 658 10.43 -2.15 16.47
C GLY A 658 9.31 -1.31 17.10
N THR A 659 9.33 0.01 16.90
CA THR A 659 8.19 0.90 17.24
C THR A 659 6.94 0.56 16.40
N LEU A 660 7.13 0.30 15.11
CA LEU A 660 6.04 -0.11 14.21
C LEU A 660 5.50 -1.50 14.58
N MET A 661 6.36 -2.42 15.01
CA MET A 661 5.96 -3.76 15.51
C MET A 661 5.11 -3.66 16.77
N ALA A 662 5.51 -2.82 17.74
CA ALA A 662 4.69 -2.54 18.92
C ALA A 662 3.34 -1.91 18.54
N THR A 663 3.34 -0.96 17.60
CA THR A 663 2.13 -0.33 17.07
C THR A 663 1.18 -1.37 16.47
N GLU A 664 1.71 -2.33 15.73
CA GLU A 664 0.94 -3.39 15.11
C GLU A 664 0.31 -4.33 16.15
N ALA A 665 1.07 -4.73 17.17
CA ALA A 665 0.55 -5.53 18.27
C ALA A 665 -0.54 -4.79 19.07
N ILE A 666 -0.34 -3.51 19.37
CA ILE A 666 -1.35 -2.66 20.03
C ILE A 666 -2.62 -2.59 19.19
N LYS A 667 -2.49 -2.40 17.86
CA LYS A 667 -3.65 -2.36 16.95
C LYS A 667 -4.42 -3.68 16.96
N VAL A 668 -3.73 -4.81 16.84
CA VAL A 668 -4.33 -6.15 16.85
C VAL A 668 -5.11 -6.37 18.16
N ILE A 669 -4.50 -6.07 19.30
CA ILE A 669 -5.12 -6.29 20.62
C ILE A 669 -6.26 -5.30 20.86
N ALA A 670 -6.02 -4.01 20.64
CA ALA A 670 -7.00 -2.96 20.92
C ALA A 670 -8.26 -3.08 20.06
N GLN A 671 -8.18 -3.64 18.85
CA GLN A 671 -9.34 -3.89 17.99
C GLN A 671 -9.99 -5.26 18.21
N GLY A 672 -9.37 -6.13 19.01
CA GLY A 672 -9.78 -7.50 19.26
C GLY A 672 -9.33 -8.45 18.15
N VAL A 673 -8.72 -9.56 18.55
CA VAL A 673 -8.24 -10.61 17.63
C VAL A 673 -9.41 -11.19 16.81
N ASP A 674 -10.61 -11.30 17.41
CA ASP A 674 -11.86 -11.73 16.75
C ASP A 674 -12.70 -10.58 16.16
N GLY A 675 -12.32 -9.32 16.44
CA GLY A 675 -13.18 -8.13 16.32
C GLY A 675 -13.16 -7.39 14.98
N GLY A 676 -12.44 -7.91 13.97
CA GLY A 676 -12.46 -7.36 12.61
C GLY A 676 -11.13 -6.96 12.01
N TYR A 677 -10.00 -7.03 12.73
CA TYR A 677 -8.66 -6.72 12.19
C TYR A 677 -8.33 -7.53 10.92
N GLY A 678 -8.88 -8.76 10.81
CA GLY A 678 -8.72 -9.67 9.68
C GLY A 678 -9.88 -9.74 8.66
N ARG A 679 -11.02 -9.05 8.86
CA ARG A 679 -12.14 -9.12 7.91
C ARG A 679 -11.80 -8.33 6.64
N GLY A 680 -11.38 -9.03 5.59
CA GLY A 680 -11.20 -8.45 4.25
C GLY A 680 -9.86 -7.75 3.99
N ARG A 681 -8.95 -7.68 4.97
CA ARG A 681 -7.62 -7.10 4.78
C ARG A 681 -6.70 -8.06 4.02
N LYS A 682 -6.12 -7.57 2.92
CA LYS A 682 -5.03 -8.26 2.23
C LYS A 682 -3.78 -8.23 3.12
N PRO A 683 -3.04 -9.33 3.28
CA PRO A 683 -1.78 -9.30 4.02
C PRO A 683 -0.79 -8.38 3.32
N THR A 684 0.02 -7.66 4.10
CA THR A 684 0.97 -6.68 3.56
C THR A 684 2.33 -6.81 4.23
N MET A 685 3.38 -6.49 3.48
CA MET A 685 4.74 -6.30 4.00
C MET A 685 5.08 -4.83 3.92
N LEU A 686 5.40 -4.23 5.06
CA LEU A 686 6.00 -2.90 5.10
C LEU A 686 7.50 -3.05 4.86
N LEU A 687 8.03 -2.25 3.94
CA LEU A 687 9.44 -2.05 3.70
C LEU A 687 9.82 -0.65 4.13
N TYR A 688 10.97 -0.53 4.78
CA TYR A 688 11.56 0.72 5.21
C TYR A 688 12.99 0.81 4.69
N ASN A 689 13.33 1.86 3.96
CA ASN A 689 14.70 2.16 3.53
C ASN A 689 15.06 3.57 4.04
N ALA A 690 15.90 3.61 5.07
CA ALA A 690 16.31 4.85 5.73
C ALA A 690 17.19 5.75 4.85
N TRP A 691 17.74 5.22 3.76
CA TRP A 691 18.68 5.91 2.86
C TRP A 691 18.08 6.21 1.48
N SER A 692 16.75 6.07 1.33
CA SER A 692 16.07 6.37 0.08
C SER A 692 16.22 7.84 -0.30
N ALA A 693 16.74 8.10 -1.51
CA ALA A 693 16.86 9.46 -2.05
C ALA A 693 15.49 10.12 -2.30
N ASP A 694 14.44 9.32 -2.50
CA ASP A 694 13.05 9.78 -2.60
C ASP A 694 12.33 9.47 -1.28
N ALA A 695 11.89 10.52 -0.58
CA ALA A 695 11.13 10.38 0.66
C ALA A 695 9.83 9.58 0.48
N LYS A 696 9.26 9.54 -0.74
CA LYS A 696 8.08 8.71 -1.06
C LYS A 696 8.37 7.21 -1.06
N ASN A 697 9.63 6.83 -1.30
CA ASN A 697 10.07 5.42 -1.33
C ASN A 697 10.73 4.98 -0.01
N MET A 698 10.85 5.88 0.96
CA MET A 698 11.38 5.57 2.29
C MET A 698 10.53 4.52 3.01
N PHE A 699 9.20 4.63 2.91
CA PHE A 699 8.27 3.58 3.36
C PHE A 699 7.47 3.08 2.17
N ARG A 700 7.49 1.76 1.95
CA ARG A 700 6.72 1.12 0.88
C ARG A 700 5.93 -0.05 1.44
N THR A 701 4.66 -0.13 1.11
CA THR A 701 3.83 -1.29 1.49
C THR A 701 3.58 -2.16 0.27
N ILE A 702 3.85 -3.45 0.36
CA ILE A 702 3.62 -4.44 -0.69
C ILE A 702 2.50 -5.38 -0.27
N GLY A 703 1.51 -5.58 -1.14
CA GLY A 703 0.48 -6.59 -0.96
C GLY A 703 1.07 -8.00 -1.10
N LEU A 704 0.87 -8.84 -0.10
CA LEU A 704 1.32 -10.22 -0.08
C LEU A 704 0.24 -11.18 -0.61
N ARG A 705 0.70 -12.32 -1.11
CA ARG A 705 -0.19 -13.45 -1.41
C ARG A 705 -0.76 -14.00 -0.11
N GLY A 706 -1.98 -14.53 -0.18
CA GLY A 706 -2.61 -15.21 0.95
C GLY A 706 -1.96 -16.55 1.28
N ARG A 707 -2.57 -17.26 2.23
CA ARG A 707 -2.24 -18.65 2.55
C ARG A 707 -2.13 -19.53 1.30
N ARG A 708 -1.10 -20.38 1.25
CA ARG A 708 -0.95 -21.44 0.24
C ARG A 708 -1.58 -22.75 0.73
N SER A 709 -2.42 -23.37 -0.08
CA SER A 709 -3.03 -24.68 0.22
C SER A 709 -2.00 -25.81 0.33
N ASP A 710 -0.86 -25.70 -0.33
CA ASP A 710 0.22 -26.68 -0.31
C ASP A 710 1.37 -26.33 0.66
N CYS A 711 1.14 -25.40 1.60
CA CYS A 711 2.13 -25.04 2.62
C CYS A 711 2.29 -26.15 3.66
N VAL A 712 3.51 -26.63 3.91
CA VAL A 712 3.79 -27.69 4.90
C VAL A 712 3.35 -27.31 6.32
N ALA A 713 3.37 -26.02 6.67
CA ALA A 713 2.94 -25.56 7.98
C ALA A 713 1.43 -25.37 8.08
N CYS A 714 0.85 -24.52 7.23
CA CYS A 714 -0.54 -24.09 7.38
C CYS A 714 -1.49 -24.61 6.30
N GLY A 715 -1.03 -25.40 5.33
CA GLY A 715 -1.79 -25.88 4.17
C GLY A 715 -2.92 -26.86 4.50
N ASP A 716 -3.64 -27.28 3.46
CA ASP A 716 -4.77 -28.21 3.55
C ASP A 716 -4.24 -29.65 3.60
N GLU A 717 -4.69 -30.43 4.58
CA GLU A 717 -4.18 -31.80 4.80
C GLU A 717 -4.39 -32.71 3.59
N GLY A 718 -5.52 -32.58 2.88
CA GLY A 718 -5.79 -33.35 1.67
C GLY A 718 -4.74 -33.10 0.57
N VAL A 719 -4.41 -31.83 0.32
CA VAL A 719 -3.42 -31.42 -0.70
C VAL A 719 -2.01 -31.87 -0.33
N LEU A 720 -1.65 -31.80 0.95
CA LEU A 720 -0.35 -32.26 1.43
C LEU A 720 -0.21 -33.79 1.35
N ARG A 721 -1.28 -34.52 1.71
CA ARG A 721 -1.33 -35.98 1.63
C ARG A 721 -1.20 -36.49 0.19
N GLU A 722 -1.84 -35.83 -0.78
CA GLU A 722 -1.68 -36.14 -2.21
C GLU A 722 -0.24 -35.93 -2.71
N LYS A 723 0.49 -34.97 -2.13
CA LYS A 723 1.90 -34.70 -2.44
C LYS A 723 2.87 -35.56 -1.63
N GLY A 724 2.39 -36.46 -0.77
CA GLY A 724 3.23 -37.28 0.10
C GLY A 724 3.98 -36.48 1.16
N VAL A 725 3.48 -35.30 1.54
CA VAL A 725 4.08 -34.41 2.54
C VAL A 725 3.21 -34.40 3.79
N GLU A 726 3.80 -34.64 4.96
CA GLU A 726 3.08 -34.57 6.23
C GLU A 726 2.96 -33.11 6.70
N LYS A 727 1.76 -32.72 7.16
CA LYS A 727 1.55 -31.38 7.72
C LYS A 727 2.27 -31.25 9.05
N LEU A 728 2.83 -30.07 9.30
CA LEU A 728 3.46 -29.73 10.56
C LEU A 728 2.49 -29.94 11.75
N SER A 729 2.96 -30.66 12.77
CA SER A 729 2.21 -30.90 14.00
C SER A 729 2.99 -30.43 15.23
N ARG A 730 2.32 -30.35 16.39
CA ARG A 730 2.96 -30.08 17.69
C ARG A 730 4.12 -31.05 17.93
N GLN A 731 3.87 -32.35 17.72
CA GLN A 731 4.85 -33.40 17.92
C GLN A 731 6.04 -33.29 16.95
N SER A 732 5.82 -32.90 15.69
CA SER A 732 6.89 -32.70 14.72
C SER A 732 7.89 -31.61 15.14
N ILE A 733 7.43 -30.57 15.84
CA ILE A 733 8.30 -29.52 16.40
C ILE A 733 9.02 -30.02 17.65
N GLU A 734 8.30 -30.61 18.62
CA GLU A 734 8.85 -31.05 19.91
C GLU A 734 9.91 -32.16 19.77
N ASP A 735 9.66 -33.12 18.88
CA ASP A 735 10.58 -34.23 18.56
C ASP A 735 11.84 -33.73 17.82
N GLY A 736 11.86 -32.48 17.36
CA GLY A 736 12.96 -31.93 16.57
C GLY A 736 13.09 -32.56 15.18
N ARG A 737 12.00 -33.10 14.61
CA ARG A 737 12.01 -33.69 13.25
C ARG A 737 12.33 -32.67 12.16
N ILE A 738 12.09 -31.38 12.44
CA ILE A 738 12.57 -30.27 11.64
C ILE A 738 13.82 -29.72 12.32
N ASP A 739 14.97 -30.04 11.74
CA ASP A 739 16.21 -29.34 12.06
C ASP A 739 16.17 -27.97 11.35
N TYR A 740 15.70 -26.95 12.05
CA TYR A 740 15.60 -25.59 11.52
C TYR A 740 16.96 -24.99 11.15
N VAL A 741 18.03 -25.45 11.81
CA VAL A 741 19.39 -24.99 11.53
C VAL A 741 19.86 -25.63 10.23
N ALA A 742 19.77 -26.96 10.09
CA ALA A 742 20.09 -27.65 8.84
C ALA A 742 19.17 -27.24 7.67
N PHE A 743 17.88 -26.98 7.94
CA PHE A 743 16.93 -26.48 6.95
C PHE A 743 17.36 -25.14 6.38
N CYS A 744 17.88 -24.24 7.22
CA CYS A 744 18.46 -22.96 6.82
C CYS A 744 19.93 -23.08 6.35
N GLY A 745 20.43 -24.29 6.16
CA GLY A 745 21.75 -24.62 5.64
C GLY A 745 22.91 -24.51 6.64
N GLY A 746 22.61 -24.67 7.93
CA GLY A 746 23.59 -24.78 9.00
C GLY A 746 24.17 -23.45 9.49
N PRO A 747 24.96 -23.44 10.58
CA PRO A 747 25.98 -22.39 10.73
C PRO A 747 26.83 -22.39 9.45
N PRO A 748 27.30 -21.23 8.95
CA PRO A 748 28.06 -21.18 7.71
C PRO A 748 29.26 -22.13 7.82
N GLU A 749 29.19 -23.29 7.16
CA GLU A 749 30.37 -24.11 6.95
C GLU A 749 31.32 -23.29 6.06
N ASP A 750 32.61 -23.33 6.38
CA ASP A 750 33.62 -22.65 5.58
C ASP A 750 33.45 -23.07 4.12
N VAL A 751 33.31 -22.08 3.22
CA VAL A 751 33.21 -22.30 1.79
C VAL A 751 34.41 -23.16 1.37
N LYS A 752 34.18 -24.22 0.57
CA LYS A 752 35.24 -25.11 0.04
C LYS A 752 35.19 -25.14 -1.49
N LEU A 753 35.43 -23.99 -2.11
CA LEU A 753 35.46 -23.87 -3.58
C LEU A 753 36.81 -24.28 -4.15
N LEU A 754 37.89 -24.01 -3.40
CA LEU A 754 39.26 -24.32 -3.82
C LEU A 754 39.74 -25.65 -3.24
N THR A 755 40.60 -26.35 -3.98
CA THR A 755 41.30 -27.54 -3.47
C THR A 755 42.29 -27.17 -2.36
N SER A 756 42.71 -28.15 -1.56
CA SER A 756 43.69 -27.92 -0.48
C SER A 756 45.02 -27.32 -0.97
N GLU A 757 45.39 -27.58 -2.22
CA GLU A 757 46.61 -27.07 -2.88
C GLU A 757 46.48 -25.60 -3.33
N GLN A 758 45.24 -25.13 -3.49
CA GLN A 758 44.90 -23.75 -3.87
C GLN A 758 44.60 -22.86 -2.65
N ARG A 759 44.79 -23.40 -1.44
CA ARG A 759 44.56 -22.72 -0.17
C ARG A 759 45.85 -22.67 0.63
N MET A 760 46.00 -21.62 1.44
CA MET A 760 47.15 -21.43 2.31
C MET A 760 46.67 -20.92 3.67
N SER A 761 47.27 -21.39 4.77
CA SER A 761 46.96 -20.84 6.09
C SER A 761 47.61 -19.46 6.27
N ALA A 762 46.99 -18.60 7.10
CA ALA A 762 47.57 -17.29 7.41
C ALA A 762 48.98 -17.40 8.01
N SER A 763 49.23 -18.43 8.82
CA SER A 763 50.53 -18.67 9.45
C SER A 763 51.62 -19.05 8.43
N GLU A 764 51.27 -19.85 7.41
CA GLU A 764 52.19 -20.20 6.32
C GLU A 764 52.46 -19.00 5.42
N PHE A 765 51.41 -18.21 5.12
CA PHE A 765 51.53 -16.99 4.32
C PHE A 765 52.43 -15.95 5.01
N ILE A 766 52.26 -15.73 6.32
CA ILE A 766 53.11 -14.81 7.09
C ILE A 766 54.56 -15.29 7.11
N LYS A 767 54.81 -16.57 7.37
CA LYS A 767 56.17 -17.13 7.34
C LYS A 767 56.84 -17.00 5.98
N MET A 768 56.07 -17.19 4.89
CA MET A 768 56.54 -16.96 3.52
C MET A 768 56.99 -15.50 3.36
N MET A 769 56.14 -14.54 3.74
CA MET A 769 56.44 -13.10 3.65
C MET A 769 57.61 -12.66 4.56
N GLU A 770 57.75 -13.23 5.75
CA GLU A 770 58.81 -12.90 6.72
C GLU A 770 60.18 -13.53 6.35
N SER A 771 60.19 -14.71 5.72
CA SER A 771 61.43 -15.39 5.32
C SER A 771 62.24 -14.66 4.23
N GLU A 772 61.65 -13.63 3.62
CA GLU A 772 62.21 -12.89 2.48
C GLU A 772 62.96 -11.61 2.88
N GLU A 773 62.75 -11.05 4.08
CA GLU A 773 63.49 -9.87 4.54
C GLU A 773 64.95 -10.17 4.91
N GLY A 774 65.40 -11.44 4.85
CA GLY A 774 66.68 -11.89 5.43
C GLY A 774 67.80 -12.41 4.49
N THR A 775 67.55 -12.68 3.20
CA THR A 775 68.60 -13.29 2.33
C THR A 775 68.72 -12.59 0.98
N GLY A 776 69.82 -11.85 0.78
CA GLY A 776 70.16 -11.13 -0.46
C GLY A 776 70.55 -12.02 -1.66
N ALA A 777 69.77 -13.06 -1.95
CA ALA A 777 69.88 -13.87 -3.16
C ALA A 777 68.59 -13.74 -3.99
N ALA A 778 68.72 -13.56 -5.29
CA ALA A 778 67.60 -13.31 -6.19
C ALA A 778 66.67 -14.54 -6.39
N ALA A 779 65.35 -14.26 -6.44
CA ALA A 779 64.16 -15.07 -6.84
C ALA A 779 63.24 -15.45 -5.65
N PRO A 780 61.89 -15.67 -5.79
CA PRO A 780 60.94 -15.55 -6.91
C PRO A 780 59.58 -14.83 -6.57
N THR A 781 59.52 -13.92 -5.59
CA THR A 781 58.25 -13.32 -5.07
C THR A 781 58.04 -11.83 -5.31
N ARG A 782 58.93 -11.18 -6.07
CA ARG A 782 58.69 -9.83 -6.61
C ARG A 782 57.46 -9.72 -7.54
N ASN A 783 56.73 -10.82 -7.73
CA ASN A 783 55.62 -11.00 -8.67
C ASN A 783 54.39 -11.65 -7.99
N ALA A 784 54.14 -11.40 -6.70
CA ALA A 784 52.91 -11.83 -6.02
C ALA A 784 51.96 -10.64 -5.81
N LEU A 785 50.69 -10.78 -6.19
CA LEU A 785 49.63 -9.79 -5.94
C LEU A 785 48.79 -10.24 -4.74
N VAL A 786 48.68 -9.43 -3.70
CA VAL A 786 47.80 -9.71 -2.55
C VAL A 786 46.56 -8.83 -2.66
N VAL A 787 45.40 -9.45 -2.86
CA VAL A 787 44.10 -8.78 -3.00
C VAL A 787 43.26 -9.01 -1.75
N ASP A 788 42.95 -7.93 -1.05
CA ASP A 788 42.02 -7.94 0.07
C ASP A 788 40.60 -7.70 -0.42
N VAL A 789 39.74 -8.70 -0.30
CA VAL A 789 38.37 -8.66 -0.85
C VAL A 789 37.31 -8.23 0.15
N ARG A 790 37.72 -7.77 1.33
CA ARG A 790 36.81 -7.11 2.28
C ARG A 790 36.19 -5.86 1.65
N GLU A 791 35.00 -5.48 2.10
CA GLU A 791 34.41 -4.20 1.70
C GLU A 791 35.33 -3.03 2.14
N GLU A 792 35.27 -1.90 1.44
CA GLU A 792 36.22 -0.77 1.67
C GLU A 792 36.28 -0.36 3.15
N THR A 793 35.12 -0.27 3.81
CA THR A 793 35.01 0.09 5.22
C THR A 793 35.60 -0.98 6.16
N GLU A 794 35.40 -2.26 5.85
CA GLU A 794 35.97 -3.37 6.62
C GLU A 794 37.50 -3.42 6.48
N PHE A 795 38.00 -3.13 5.28
CA PHE A 795 39.42 -3.00 5.01
C PHE A 795 40.01 -1.82 5.78
N GLU A 796 39.37 -0.64 5.75
CA GLU A 796 39.82 0.56 6.47
C GLU A 796 39.91 0.37 7.98
N MET A 797 38.91 -0.27 8.59
CA MET A 797 38.84 -0.46 10.04
C MET A 797 39.67 -1.65 10.54
N GLY A 798 39.92 -2.65 9.70
CA GLY A 798 40.59 -3.89 10.08
C GLY A 798 42.11 -3.87 9.92
N THR A 799 42.79 -4.85 10.53
CA THR A 799 44.22 -5.10 10.30
C THR A 799 44.47 -5.47 8.83
N LYS A 800 45.58 -4.99 8.24
CA LYS A 800 45.92 -5.14 6.81
C LYS A 800 47.25 -5.85 6.62
N VAL A 801 47.39 -6.58 5.52
CA VAL A 801 48.70 -7.08 5.06
C VAL A 801 49.43 -5.94 4.34
N LYS A 802 50.71 -5.73 4.64
CA LYS A 802 51.50 -4.67 4.02
C LYS A 802 51.58 -4.89 2.50
N GLY A 803 51.19 -3.89 1.71
CA GLY A 803 51.16 -3.98 0.24
C GLY A 803 49.93 -4.67 -0.36
N SER A 804 48.91 -5.01 0.45
CA SER A 804 47.66 -5.58 -0.10
C SER A 804 46.80 -4.50 -0.77
N VAL A 805 46.27 -4.80 -1.96
CA VAL A 805 45.32 -3.95 -2.69
C VAL A 805 43.90 -4.34 -2.30
N ASN A 806 43.07 -3.37 -1.89
CA ASN A 806 41.67 -3.65 -1.58
C ASN A 806 40.78 -3.63 -2.82
N ILE A 807 40.12 -4.75 -3.09
CA ILE A 807 39.14 -4.89 -4.18
C ILE A 807 37.93 -5.61 -3.59
N PRO A 808 36.91 -4.84 -3.14
CA PRO A 808 35.74 -5.40 -2.50
C PRO A 808 35.11 -6.55 -3.29
N ILE A 809 34.72 -7.61 -2.57
CA ILE A 809 34.05 -8.76 -3.17
C ILE A 809 32.80 -8.33 -3.95
N SER A 810 32.07 -7.32 -3.48
CA SER A 810 30.92 -6.74 -4.20
C SER A 810 31.27 -6.20 -5.61
N LYS A 811 32.48 -5.66 -5.81
CA LYS A 811 32.96 -5.21 -7.13
C LYS A 811 33.33 -6.39 -8.02
N ILE A 812 34.04 -7.39 -7.47
CA ILE A 812 34.44 -8.60 -8.20
C ILE A 812 33.20 -9.37 -8.69
N LEU A 813 32.17 -9.50 -7.85
CA LEU A 813 30.92 -10.18 -8.22
C LEU A 813 30.13 -9.44 -9.32
N ARG A 814 30.28 -8.11 -9.41
CA ARG A 814 29.57 -7.27 -10.38
C ARG A 814 30.22 -7.25 -11.76
N ASP A 815 31.55 -7.09 -11.81
CA ASP A 815 32.33 -7.04 -13.05
C ASP A 815 33.74 -7.58 -12.79
N GLU A 816 33.86 -8.91 -12.86
CA GLU A 816 35.10 -9.63 -12.58
C GLU A 816 36.24 -9.25 -13.55
N ALA A 817 35.95 -9.09 -14.84
CA ALA A 817 36.97 -8.81 -15.86
C ALA A 817 37.59 -7.42 -15.71
N LYS A 818 36.78 -6.42 -15.34
CA LYS A 818 37.29 -5.07 -15.06
C LYS A 818 38.00 -5.02 -13.72
N SER A 819 37.43 -5.62 -12.67
CA SER A 819 37.99 -5.57 -11.31
C SER A 819 39.40 -6.18 -11.24
N PHE A 820 39.65 -7.31 -11.93
CA PHE A 820 40.98 -7.91 -11.98
C PHE A 820 41.97 -7.13 -12.87
N LYS A 821 41.50 -6.47 -13.93
CA LYS A 821 42.36 -5.56 -14.73
C LYS A 821 42.79 -4.34 -13.93
N ASP A 822 41.88 -3.76 -13.15
CA ASP A 822 42.16 -2.64 -12.27
C ASP A 822 43.17 -3.03 -11.18
N ALA A 823 43.08 -4.26 -10.64
CA ALA A 823 44.03 -4.84 -9.70
C ALA A 823 45.47 -4.87 -10.24
N MET A 824 45.63 -5.40 -11.46
CA MET A 824 46.93 -5.54 -12.11
C MET A 824 47.53 -4.18 -12.48
N ARG A 825 46.69 -3.20 -12.84
CA ARG A 825 47.12 -1.83 -13.15
C ARG A 825 47.59 -1.05 -11.93
N LEU A 826 46.90 -1.21 -10.79
CA LEU A 826 47.27 -0.53 -9.54
C LEU A 826 48.63 -1.01 -8.99
N GLN A 827 48.99 -2.27 -9.24
CA GLN A 827 50.31 -2.80 -8.89
C GLN A 827 51.41 -2.28 -9.84
N GLU A 828 51.13 -2.16 -11.16
CA GLU A 828 52.05 -1.54 -12.12
C GLU A 828 52.37 -0.08 -11.76
N GLU A 829 51.39 0.69 -11.24
CA GLU A 829 51.58 2.09 -10.82
C GLU A 829 52.41 2.24 -9.51
N GLU A 830 52.39 1.27 -8.59
CA GLU A 830 53.26 1.28 -7.39
C GLU A 830 54.70 0.83 -7.69
N ASP A 831 54.88 -0.14 -8.59
CA ASP A 831 56.21 -0.64 -9.01
C ASP A 831 57.00 0.42 -9.81
N ASP A 832 56.32 1.20 -10.67
CA ASP A 832 56.95 2.30 -11.42
C ASP A 832 57.42 3.46 -10.53
N ASN A 833 56.74 3.70 -9.40
CA ASN A 833 57.10 4.77 -8.46
C ASN A 833 58.30 4.38 -7.56
N CYS A 834 58.62 3.08 -7.49
CA CYS A 834 59.74 2.53 -6.73
C CYS A 834 61.03 2.38 -7.56
N ASN A 835 60.97 2.52 -8.90
CA ASN A 835 62.08 2.26 -9.83
C ASN A 835 62.60 3.52 -10.54
N ALA A 836 62.61 4.68 -9.86
CA ALA A 836 63.14 5.92 -10.42
C ALA A 836 64.69 5.99 -10.55
N ASN A 837 65.43 4.91 -10.24
CA ASN A 837 66.90 4.86 -10.33
C ASN A 837 67.43 3.48 -10.78
N ALA A 838 67.27 3.15 -12.07
CA ALA A 838 68.14 2.16 -12.72
C ALA A 838 68.15 2.42 -14.24
N ASP A 839 69.29 2.94 -14.72
CA ASP A 839 69.56 3.16 -16.13
C ASP A 839 69.68 1.86 -16.94
N ALA A 840 69.18 1.94 -18.18
CA ALA A 840 69.62 1.20 -19.37
C ALA A 840 69.68 -0.34 -19.32
N ASP A 841 68.62 -1.00 -19.79
CA ASP A 841 68.77 -1.94 -20.93
C ASP A 841 67.41 -2.23 -21.60
N HIS A 842 67.29 -1.85 -22.87
CA HIS A 842 66.04 -1.89 -23.62
C HIS A 842 66.06 -3.07 -24.59
N ASN A 843 66.15 -4.31 -24.09
CA ASN A 843 66.04 -5.49 -24.97
C ASN A 843 65.73 -6.86 -24.30
N SER A 844 64.79 -6.92 -23.36
CA SER A 844 64.35 -8.22 -22.79
C SER A 844 62.86 -8.30 -22.45
N ARG A 845 61.95 -7.96 -23.37
CA ARG A 845 60.56 -8.45 -23.31
C ARG A 845 60.48 -9.91 -23.75
N ARG A 846 61.14 -10.80 -23.00
CA ARG A 846 60.97 -12.26 -23.07
C ARG A 846 59.98 -12.67 -21.98
N GLY A 847 58.85 -13.26 -22.39
CA GLY A 847 57.97 -14.13 -21.57
C GLY A 847 57.28 -13.49 -20.37
N ARG A 848 55.99 -13.18 -20.47
CA ARG A 848 55.12 -12.97 -19.29
C ARG A 848 55.13 -14.25 -18.43
N GLN A 849 55.92 -14.27 -17.36
CA GLN A 849 55.83 -15.30 -16.33
C GLN A 849 54.49 -15.09 -15.58
N ARG A 850 53.74 -16.17 -15.33
CA ARG A 850 52.45 -16.12 -14.62
C ARG A 850 52.66 -15.53 -13.21
N GLN A 851 52.04 -14.40 -12.93
CA GLN A 851 52.01 -13.76 -11.61
C GLN A 851 51.15 -14.60 -10.66
N GLN A 852 51.59 -14.79 -9.40
CA GLN A 852 50.77 -15.48 -8.38
C GLN A 852 49.86 -14.47 -7.69
N VAL A 853 48.60 -14.85 -7.42
CA VAL A 853 47.61 -13.96 -6.80
C VAL A 853 47.07 -14.60 -5.53
N TYR A 854 47.13 -13.87 -4.42
CA TYR A 854 46.63 -14.29 -3.11
C TYR A 854 45.42 -13.45 -2.73
N PHE A 855 44.33 -14.10 -2.33
CA PHE A 855 43.11 -13.42 -1.88
C PHE A 855 42.94 -13.56 -0.37
N ILE A 856 42.66 -12.46 0.31
CA ILE A 856 42.41 -12.43 1.76
C ILE A 856 41.05 -11.80 2.06
N CYS A 857 40.35 -12.33 3.07
CA CYS A 857 39.12 -11.74 3.62
C CYS A 857 39.03 -12.06 5.12
N GLN A 858 37.93 -11.70 5.78
CA GLN A 858 37.80 -11.85 7.24
C GLN A 858 37.82 -13.30 7.72
N ARG A 859 37.17 -14.23 6.99
CA ARG A 859 37.00 -15.65 7.41
C ARG A 859 37.44 -16.68 6.37
N GLY A 860 37.98 -16.25 5.24
CA GLY A 860 38.43 -17.14 4.15
C GLY A 860 37.33 -17.62 3.18
N ASN A 861 36.09 -17.14 3.32
CA ASN A 861 34.97 -17.49 2.43
C ASN A 861 35.02 -16.68 1.12
N ASP A 862 34.90 -15.35 1.24
CA ASP A 862 34.91 -14.44 0.08
C ASP A 862 36.20 -14.52 -0.73
N SER A 863 37.34 -14.80 -0.08
CA SER A 863 38.62 -14.97 -0.78
C SER A 863 38.64 -16.20 -1.70
N GLN A 864 37.97 -17.29 -1.32
CA GLN A 864 37.83 -18.46 -2.18
C GLN A 864 36.91 -18.19 -3.38
N ILE A 865 35.82 -17.45 -3.17
CA ILE A 865 34.91 -17.04 -4.26
C ILE A 865 35.64 -16.16 -5.27
N ALA A 866 36.40 -15.17 -4.80
CA ALA A 866 37.18 -14.29 -5.66
C ALA A 866 38.25 -15.04 -6.47
N ALA A 867 38.98 -15.95 -5.82
CA ALA A 867 39.97 -16.81 -6.47
C ALA A 867 39.33 -17.70 -7.55
N GLN A 868 38.17 -18.31 -7.25
CA GLN A 868 37.46 -19.16 -8.22
C GLN A 868 37.01 -18.36 -9.45
N LYS A 869 36.52 -17.14 -9.28
CA LYS A 869 36.14 -16.27 -10.41
C LYS A 869 37.32 -15.92 -11.32
N LEU A 870 38.50 -15.69 -10.75
CA LEU A 870 39.71 -15.46 -11.54
C LEU A 870 40.08 -16.71 -12.35
N ILE A 871 39.97 -17.91 -11.76
CA ILE A 871 40.19 -19.18 -12.45
C ILE A 871 39.19 -19.35 -13.61
N ASP A 872 37.91 -19.09 -13.38
CA ASP A 872 36.85 -19.21 -14.39
C ASP A 872 37.03 -18.19 -15.54
N LEU A 873 37.52 -17.00 -15.24
CA LEU A 873 37.79 -15.96 -16.24
C LEU A 873 38.98 -16.32 -17.14
N ASP A 874 40.04 -16.90 -16.57
CA ASP A 874 41.17 -17.42 -17.35
C ASP A 874 40.72 -18.53 -18.31
N GLN A 875 39.80 -19.40 -17.87
CA GLN A 875 39.21 -20.44 -18.70
C GLN A 875 38.32 -19.89 -19.84
N ARG A 876 37.53 -18.83 -19.58
CA ARG A 876 36.65 -18.19 -20.59
C ARG A 876 37.41 -17.48 -21.71
N ASN A 877 38.65 -17.06 -21.47
CA ASN A 877 39.51 -16.45 -22.50
C ASN A 877 40.28 -17.50 -23.34
N GLY A 878 40.04 -18.81 -23.14
CA GLY A 878 40.58 -19.88 -23.98
C GLY A 878 39.74 -20.14 -25.26
N ASN A 879 40.39 -20.60 -26.34
CA ASN A 879 39.77 -20.92 -27.65
C ASN A 879 38.52 -21.82 -27.52
N LEU A 880 37.32 -21.24 -27.67
CA LEU A 880 36.06 -21.99 -27.73
C LEU A 880 35.91 -22.72 -29.08
N PRO A 881 35.26 -23.90 -29.12
CA PRO A 881 35.12 -24.71 -30.34
C PRO A 881 34.00 -24.21 -31.27
N LEU A 882 34.09 -22.96 -31.74
CA LEU A 882 33.12 -22.35 -32.65
C LEU A 882 33.29 -22.84 -34.12
N PRO A 883 32.22 -22.84 -34.94
CA PRO A 883 32.31 -23.19 -36.35
C PRO A 883 33.31 -22.28 -37.09
N SER A 884 34.32 -22.87 -37.73
CA SER A 884 35.33 -22.17 -38.51
C SER A 884 35.85 -23.06 -39.64
N ASN A 885 36.57 -22.51 -40.63
CA ASN A 885 37.14 -23.27 -41.76
C ASN A 885 38.11 -24.41 -41.33
N HIS A 886 38.48 -24.48 -40.04
CA HIS A 886 39.23 -25.57 -39.41
C HIS A 886 38.55 -26.06 -38.13
N GLY A 887 37.21 -26.18 -38.13
CA GLY A 887 36.35 -26.44 -36.97
C GLY A 887 36.43 -27.86 -36.37
N GLY A 888 37.62 -28.29 -35.94
CA GLY A 888 37.88 -29.55 -35.26
C GLY A 888 39.10 -30.30 -35.84
N PRO A 889 39.55 -31.40 -35.23
CA PRO A 889 38.87 -32.13 -34.15
C PRO A 889 39.05 -31.52 -32.76
N TYR A 890 37.94 -31.39 -32.03
CA TYR A 890 37.92 -31.14 -30.60
C TYR A 890 37.81 -32.46 -29.84
N THR A 891 38.30 -32.51 -28.60
CA THR A 891 38.20 -33.69 -27.73
C THR A 891 37.48 -33.28 -26.45
N GLY A 892 36.50 -34.07 -26.04
CA GLY A 892 35.72 -33.83 -24.83
C GLY A 892 34.92 -35.05 -24.40
N ASP A 893 34.23 -34.94 -23.28
CA ASP A 893 33.36 -36.00 -22.78
C ASP A 893 32.05 -36.04 -23.57
N LEU A 894 31.61 -37.25 -23.86
CA LEU A 894 30.30 -37.60 -24.39
C LEU A 894 29.48 -38.22 -23.27
N THR A 895 28.27 -37.70 -23.05
CA THR A 895 27.23 -38.30 -22.19
C THR A 895 25.93 -38.45 -22.98
N TYR A 896 24.88 -38.99 -22.35
CA TYR A 896 23.55 -39.03 -22.96
C TYR A 896 22.44 -38.51 -22.06
N TYR A 897 21.38 -37.99 -22.69
CA TYR A 897 20.19 -37.46 -22.04
C TYR A 897 18.89 -37.94 -22.69
N ALA A 898 17.78 -37.75 -21.98
CA ALA A 898 16.43 -37.96 -22.50
C ALA A 898 15.91 -36.63 -23.10
N PRO A 899 15.78 -36.52 -24.44
CA PRO A 899 15.44 -35.25 -25.08
C PRO A 899 13.95 -34.89 -24.94
N GLY A 900 13.67 -33.59 -25.05
CA GLY A 900 12.35 -32.97 -25.03
C GLY A 900 12.32 -31.72 -25.91
N LEU A 901 11.72 -30.62 -25.43
CA LEU A 901 11.84 -29.31 -26.09
C LEU A 901 13.23 -28.71 -25.81
N GLY A 902 14.09 -28.66 -26.83
CA GLY A 902 15.45 -28.15 -26.71
C GLY A 902 15.55 -26.63 -26.88
N ALA A 903 16.71 -26.07 -26.52
CA ALA A 903 17.01 -24.63 -26.58
C ALA A 903 16.89 -24.00 -27.98
N CYS A 904 16.93 -24.81 -29.04
CA CYS A 904 16.67 -24.38 -30.42
C CYS A 904 15.18 -24.30 -30.77
N GLY A 905 14.27 -24.56 -29.83
CA GLY A 905 12.83 -24.57 -30.04
C GLY A 905 12.31 -25.82 -30.74
N VAL A 906 13.15 -26.87 -30.85
CA VAL A 906 12.81 -28.14 -31.51
C VAL A 906 12.50 -29.19 -30.44
N THR A 907 11.35 -29.85 -30.56
CA THR A 907 11.02 -31.01 -29.72
C THR A 907 11.54 -32.28 -30.37
N SER A 908 12.37 -33.04 -29.66
CA SER A 908 13.05 -34.21 -30.20
C SER A 908 12.86 -35.46 -29.35
N SER A 909 13.03 -36.64 -29.94
CA SER A 909 12.89 -37.95 -29.28
C SER A 909 14.24 -38.67 -29.07
N SER A 910 14.28 -39.64 -28.15
CA SER A 910 15.51 -40.39 -27.80
C SER A 910 16.08 -41.25 -28.93
N SER A 911 15.32 -41.43 -30.02
CA SER A 911 15.73 -42.15 -31.24
C SER A 911 16.42 -41.28 -32.29
N GLU A 912 16.48 -39.96 -32.11
CA GLU A 912 17.05 -39.03 -33.08
C GLU A 912 18.54 -38.78 -32.85
N ASP A 913 19.30 -38.60 -33.94
CA ASP A 913 20.73 -38.29 -33.92
C ASP A 913 20.96 -36.79 -33.70
N ILE A 914 20.78 -36.36 -32.44
CA ILE A 914 20.89 -34.96 -32.00
C ILE A 914 21.91 -34.79 -30.88
N VAL A 915 22.34 -33.54 -30.69
CA VAL A 915 23.32 -33.16 -29.66
C VAL A 915 22.91 -31.87 -28.96
N ALA A 916 23.16 -31.82 -27.65
CA ALA A 916 23.23 -30.62 -26.86
C ALA A 916 24.71 -30.23 -26.69
N VAL A 917 25.09 -29.08 -27.25
CA VAL A 917 26.45 -28.53 -27.06
C VAL A 917 26.54 -27.75 -25.76
N SER A 918 27.75 -27.59 -25.22
CA SER A 918 27.95 -26.90 -23.95
C SER A 918 27.35 -25.50 -23.93
N HIS A 919 26.81 -25.09 -22.78
CA HIS A 919 26.29 -23.73 -22.61
C HIS A 919 27.33 -22.66 -22.92
N THR A 920 28.60 -22.91 -22.57
CA THR A 920 29.70 -22.00 -22.85
C THR A 920 29.87 -21.76 -24.35
N LEU A 921 29.72 -22.80 -25.17
CA LEU A 921 29.76 -22.70 -26.63
C LEU A 921 28.47 -22.10 -27.21
N PHE A 922 27.31 -22.56 -26.74
CA PHE A 922 25.99 -22.13 -27.23
C PHE A 922 25.75 -20.65 -26.97
N ASP A 923 26.03 -20.18 -25.76
CA ASP A 923 25.80 -18.78 -25.37
C ASP A 923 26.79 -17.83 -26.05
N ALA A 924 28.04 -18.27 -26.26
CA ALA A 924 29.05 -17.48 -26.94
C ALA A 924 28.68 -17.20 -28.41
N ALA A 925 27.95 -18.11 -29.06
CA ALA A 925 27.50 -17.95 -30.44
C ALA A 925 26.19 -17.16 -30.58
N GLN A 926 25.47 -16.90 -29.48
CA GLN A 926 24.15 -16.28 -29.51
C GLN A 926 24.19 -14.83 -30.02
N SER A 927 23.43 -14.52 -31.08
CA SER A 927 23.19 -13.16 -31.55
C SER A 927 21.75 -12.74 -31.27
N GLY A 928 21.54 -11.92 -30.22
CA GLY A 928 20.22 -11.43 -29.81
C GLY A 928 19.59 -12.21 -28.64
N THR A 929 18.35 -11.89 -28.30
CA THR A 929 17.67 -12.39 -27.07
C THR A 929 16.83 -13.65 -27.26
N ASP A 930 16.62 -14.12 -28.49
CA ASP A 930 15.84 -15.33 -28.77
C ASP A 930 16.77 -16.56 -28.90
N PRO A 931 16.77 -17.49 -27.93
CA PRO A 931 17.64 -18.67 -27.97
C PRO A 931 17.31 -19.61 -29.13
N ASN A 932 16.09 -19.59 -29.64
CA ASN A 932 15.68 -20.45 -30.78
C ASN A 932 16.35 -20.00 -32.09
N ALA A 933 16.81 -18.75 -32.14
CA ALA A 933 17.50 -18.17 -33.29
C ALA A 933 19.04 -18.26 -33.18
N ASN A 934 19.57 -19.11 -32.29
CA ASN A 934 21.01 -19.27 -32.12
C ASN A 934 21.66 -19.77 -33.44
N PRO A 935 22.78 -19.16 -33.90
CA PRO A 935 23.47 -19.56 -35.13
C PRO A 935 23.96 -21.02 -35.17
N LEU A 936 24.09 -21.67 -34.02
CA LEU A 936 24.47 -23.09 -33.93
C LEU A 936 23.27 -24.03 -34.11
N CYS A 937 22.04 -23.56 -33.92
CA CYS A 937 20.85 -24.39 -34.06
C CYS A 937 20.73 -24.93 -35.49
N GLY A 938 20.59 -26.25 -35.61
CA GLY A 938 20.51 -26.96 -36.89
C GLY A 938 21.86 -27.23 -37.57
N LYS A 939 22.98 -26.75 -37.03
CA LYS A 939 24.33 -27.12 -37.49
C LYS A 939 24.65 -28.57 -37.16
N LYS A 940 25.52 -29.19 -37.96
CA LYS A 940 25.91 -30.59 -37.75
C LYS A 940 27.34 -30.75 -37.25
N ILE A 941 27.52 -31.72 -36.38
CA ILE A 941 28.84 -32.21 -35.95
C ILE A 941 28.99 -33.68 -36.27
N ARG A 942 30.22 -34.14 -36.45
CA ARG A 942 30.56 -35.56 -36.51
C ARG A 942 31.34 -35.95 -35.27
N ALA A 943 30.76 -36.82 -34.45
CA ALA A 943 31.40 -37.40 -33.29
C ALA A 943 32.04 -38.75 -33.67
N LYS A 944 33.29 -38.98 -33.24
CA LYS A 944 34.11 -40.14 -33.54
C LYS A 944 34.73 -40.72 -32.28
N ARG A 945 34.69 -42.05 -32.16
CA ARG A 945 35.38 -42.78 -31.10
C ARG A 945 36.06 -44.02 -31.65
N TYR A 946 37.31 -44.22 -31.26
CA TYR A 946 38.06 -45.43 -31.56
C TYR A 946 37.95 -46.41 -30.39
N LYS A 947 37.56 -47.66 -30.65
CA LYS A 947 37.56 -48.74 -29.66
C LYS A 947 38.50 -49.85 -30.15
N GLU A 948 39.50 -50.17 -29.33
CA GLU A 948 40.48 -51.21 -29.62
C GLU A 948 39.76 -52.55 -29.85
N GLY A 949 40.02 -53.20 -30.99
CA GLY A 949 39.35 -54.44 -31.40
C GLY A 949 38.02 -54.29 -32.17
N VAL A 950 37.44 -53.10 -32.28
CA VAL A 950 36.15 -52.85 -32.97
C VAL A 950 36.25 -51.82 -34.11
N GLY A 951 37.30 -50.98 -34.11
CA GLY A 951 37.53 -49.96 -35.14
C GLY A 951 36.97 -48.57 -34.78
N GLU A 952 37.05 -47.61 -35.71
CA GLU A 952 36.49 -46.27 -35.56
C GLU A 952 34.97 -46.30 -35.79
N ARG A 953 34.19 -45.81 -34.80
CA ARG A 953 32.76 -45.56 -34.95
C ARG A 953 32.51 -44.06 -35.04
N SER A 954 31.56 -43.64 -35.88
CA SER A 954 31.19 -42.24 -36.03
C SER A 954 29.70 -42.05 -36.20
N VAL A 955 29.16 -40.93 -35.71
CA VAL A 955 27.76 -40.52 -35.87
C VAL A 955 27.70 -39.01 -36.18
N ASP A 956 26.82 -38.63 -37.09
CA ASP A 956 26.55 -37.23 -37.42
C ASP A 956 25.35 -36.78 -36.61
N LEU A 957 25.51 -35.67 -35.90
CA LEU A 957 24.55 -35.18 -34.91
C LEU A 957 24.14 -33.75 -35.24
N THR A 958 22.86 -33.45 -35.06
CA THR A 958 22.32 -32.09 -35.26
C THR A 958 22.19 -31.36 -33.94
N VAL A 959 22.68 -30.12 -33.86
CA VAL A 959 22.56 -29.29 -32.66
C VAL A 959 21.11 -28.81 -32.51
N VAL A 960 20.45 -29.23 -31.44
CA VAL A 960 19.05 -28.86 -31.16
C VAL A 960 18.85 -28.34 -29.73
N ASP A 961 19.87 -28.43 -28.89
CA ASP A 961 19.76 -28.12 -27.47
C ASP A 961 21.08 -27.60 -26.87
N ARG A 962 21.01 -27.16 -25.62
CA ARG A 962 22.09 -26.56 -24.85
C ARG A 962 22.31 -27.34 -23.56
N CYS A 963 23.52 -27.87 -23.36
CA CYS A 963 23.91 -28.59 -22.15
C CYS A 963 24.47 -27.62 -21.08
N VAL A 964 23.71 -27.41 -20.00
CA VAL A 964 24.13 -26.52 -18.89
C VAL A 964 25.30 -27.09 -18.07
N GLY A 965 25.42 -28.42 -18.00
CA GLY A 965 26.47 -29.10 -17.20
C GLY A 965 27.76 -29.46 -17.94
N CYS A 966 27.84 -29.21 -19.25
CA CYS A 966 28.97 -29.63 -20.10
C CYS A 966 30.10 -28.59 -20.13
N LYS A 967 31.37 -29.03 -20.17
CA LYS A 967 32.52 -28.13 -20.45
C LYS A 967 32.54 -27.73 -21.92
N ALA A 968 33.35 -26.73 -22.28
CA ALA A 968 33.38 -26.13 -23.61
C ALA A 968 33.42 -27.15 -24.78
N THR A 969 34.18 -28.23 -24.67
CA THR A 969 34.31 -29.29 -25.70
C THR A 969 33.49 -30.56 -25.42
N ASP A 970 32.77 -30.63 -24.31
CA ASP A 970 31.90 -31.76 -23.98
C ASP A 970 30.57 -31.65 -24.73
N ILE A 971 29.99 -32.80 -25.07
CA ILE A 971 28.72 -32.89 -25.79
C ILE A 971 27.79 -33.94 -25.17
N ASP A 972 26.50 -33.67 -25.16
CA ASP A 972 25.47 -34.57 -24.63
C ASP A 972 24.54 -35.02 -25.77
N VAL A 973 24.29 -36.31 -25.93
CA VAL A 973 23.56 -36.84 -27.08
C VAL A 973 22.35 -37.68 -26.65
N THR A 974 21.51 -38.12 -27.58
CA THR A 974 20.45 -39.07 -27.22
C THR A 974 21.03 -40.43 -26.88
N THR A 975 20.28 -41.21 -26.09
CA THR A 975 20.62 -42.60 -25.75
C THR A 975 20.92 -43.44 -26.99
N SER A 976 20.16 -43.26 -28.08
CA SER A 976 20.38 -44.01 -29.33
C SER A 976 21.65 -43.59 -30.07
N ALA A 977 22.01 -42.30 -30.04
CA ALA A 977 23.26 -41.80 -30.62
C ALA A 977 24.48 -42.26 -29.81
N PHE A 978 24.35 -42.29 -28.48
CA PHE A 978 25.41 -42.75 -27.58
C PHE A 978 25.73 -44.23 -27.79
N ASP A 979 24.70 -45.09 -27.87
CA ASP A 979 24.85 -46.55 -28.03
C ASP A 979 25.62 -46.92 -29.31
N ARG A 980 25.56 -46.07 -30.34
CA ARG A 980 26.37 -46.26 -31.57
C ARG A 980 27.86 -46.02 -31.33
N LEU A 981 28.23 -45.15 -30.39
CA LEU A 981 29.63 -44.79 -30.08
C LEU A 981 30.22 -45.56 -28.88
N ALA A 982 29.39 -45.92 -27.89
CA ALA A 982 29.82 -46.59 -26.67
C ALA A 982 28.67 -47.34 -25.98
N ASP A 983 29.02 -48.39 -25.21
CA ASP A 983 28.06 -49.17 -24.43
C ASP A 983 27.43 -48.27 -23.34
N LEU A 984 26.09 -48.28 -23.23
CA LEU A 984 25.32 -47.38 -22.36
C LEU A 984 25.72 -47.43 -20.88
N ASP A 985 26.18 -48.58 -20.40
CA ASP A 985 26.63 -48.80 -19.02
C ASP A 985 27.84 -47.95 -18.62
N LEU A 986 28.61 -47.46 -19.60
CA LEU A 986 29.75 -46.58 -19.33
C LEU A 986 29.31 -45.19 -18.85
N GLY A 987 28.11 -44.75 -19.26
CA GLY A 987 27.50 -43.46 -18.86
C GLY A 987 28.21 -42.19 -19.36
N ARG A 988 29.54 -42.24 -19.53
CA ARG A 988 30.41 -41.16 -20.00
C ARG A 988 31.63 -41.74 -20.68
N VAL A 989 31.98 -41.21 -21.84
CA VAL A 989 33.20 -41.62 -22.58
C VAL A 989 33.84 -40.42 -23.24
N THR A 990 35.15 -40.45 -23.47
CA THR A 990 35.82 -39.41 -24.26
C THR A 990 35.59 -39.65 -25.76
N VAL A 991 35.26 -38.58 -26.48
CA VAL A 991 35.01 -38.57 -27.93
C VAL A 991 35.81 -37.46 -28.60
N SER A 992 36.11 -37.62 -29.88
CA SER A 992 36.58 -36.53 -30.72
C SER A 992 35.46 -36.08 -31.67
N TRP A 993 35.23 -34.79 -31.84
CA TRP A 993 34.21 -34.29 -32.74
C TRP A 993 34.64 -33.05 -33.52
N SER A 994 34.05 -32.86 -34.69
CA SER A 994 34.29 -31.71 -35.58
C SER A 994 32.98 -31.19 -36.16
N TRP A 995 32.92 -29.89 -36.46
CA TRP A 995 31.85 -29.29 -37.25
C TRP A 995 31.86 -29.82 -38.69
N LEU A 996 30.69 -30.04 -39.26
CA LEU A 996 30.51 -30.50 -40.65
C LEU A 996 30.19 -29.39 -41.64
N ASP A 997 29.79 -28.21 -41.14
CA ASP A 997 29.32 -27.06 -41.92
C ASP A 997 30.29 -25.87 -41.89
#